data_AF-A0A510K4X1-F1
#
_entry.id   AF-A0A510K4X1-F1
#
_cell.length_a   1.000
_cell.length_b   1.000
_cell.length_c   1.000
_cell.angle_alpha   90.00
_cell.angle_beta   90.00
_cell.angle_gamma   90.00
#
_symmetry.space_group_name_H-M   'P 1'
#
loop_
_entity.id
_entity.type
_entity.pdbx_description
1 polymer ?
#
loop_
_entity_poly.entity_id
_entity_poly.type
_entity_poly.pdbx_seq_one_letter_code
_entity_poly.pdbx_strand_id
1 'polypeptide(L)'
;MYVYCIEKLKMMTVAKWKKRLPFIFLFLGILISCVSYIISNTEIKIFTNDINVEAENEILKGTRIYQDIYIPKNLKKYGIIFATYARKNTGKIRVKIVQGSIEKEELIDVSKLKDNDVRYLNLNYKAFKKGIARLIIEGVDGTSGNAVTVYKSEDISLGKMVVNNQNTGKGILQKMEYREANSMTKVQIVLTVFVFFLLLHIDRLIKKDKDKKLYFAAIVLMYCLVTIKAPTITVFTEPFAELITNYFFNVTTMSTLKGLFSSDAGYFVLYPRLIALIVVKGLRMSPRMSVILMQNFAMLLMLSINSAFILNNYKKYGNIFFRFTVSLILGSFSIFPFFETHVFVDLPYFNLVAIILISLLDFESLSKKKFILLMISVPILCFSKSYFLLFLPISVLISIIFWKKIYRRQKIYLFLLGLSALFQVMYMYFNKDGWKVYSNSDVNLNFIDIVNNIFYPIFQNVRYLFYPNITSSNILNMNLIFSIITILGIISGIYYLYRYRNKESIISVALIMITFGVTLLNIVSKISNDKISWESTPGIIENRHSFFILIPIIFFGILFIYNYLKEEKNERKKSRIYTLIGLLLFIRFLVFDNTMLPNVRESYSDWKIYSKFYNENEYLIPVEPSLWSTSKNVDVHYTGYREIHPIIRDDTKIKKIFINPYIIKQIHEINFESPIYLTHLYLTRLRADNFNKLKVRGYDSNGNVVVELNQLNDKARKNIGFRNYKRVKISKVEIFTEDSQEAYVFPTILYGTALK
;
A
#
# COMPACT_ATOMS: atom_id res chain seq x y z
N MET A 1 -28.73 -55.77 4.64
CA MET A 1 -27.90 -55.18 5.72
C MET A 1 -26.66 -54.44 5.20
N TYR A 2 -25.89 -55.00 4.27
CA TYR A 2 -24.66 -54.39 3.72
C TYR A 2 -24.89 -53.07 2.94
N VAL A 3 -25.95 -53.00 2.12
CA VAL A 3 -26.33 -51.78 1.36
C VAL A 3 -26.72 -50.62 2.29
N TYR A 4 -27.46 -50.92 3.37
CA TYR A 4 -27.85 -49.93 4.38
C TYR A 4 -26.63 -49.38 5.16
N CYS A 5 -25.64 -50.22 5.48
CA CYS A 5 -24.40 -49.77 6.09
C CYS A 5 -23.58 -48.87 5.15
N ILE A 6 -23.51 -49.20 3.85
CA ILE A 6 -22.80 -48.38 2.85
C ILE A 6 -23.51 -47.04 2.62
N GLU A 7 -24.84 -47.02 2.52
CA GLU A 7 -25.61 -45.77 2.40
C GLU A 7 -25.49 -44.90 3.66
N LYS A 8 -25.54 -45.49 4.85
CA LYS A 8 -25.34 -44.77 6.11
C LYS A 8 -23.91 -44.23 6.23
N LEU A 9 -22.91 -44.99 5.79
CA LEU A 9 -21.51 -44.54 5.68
C LEU A 9 -21.35 -43.40 4.66
N LYS A 10 -21.97 -43.50 3.47
CA LYS A 10 -22.01 -42.44 2.45
C LYS A 10 -22.72 -41.19 2.98
N MET A 11 -23.88 -41.32 3.61
CA MET A 11 -24.60 -40.19 4.22
C MET A 11 -23.80 -39.56 5.37
N MET A 12 -23.12 -40.35 6.21
CA MET A 12 -22.25 -39.85 7.27
C MET A 12 -21.00 -39.16 6.71
N THR A 13 -20.40 -39.68 5.65
CA THR A 13 -19.29 -38.99 4.96
C THR A 13 -19.80 -37.70 4.33
N VAL A 14 -20.86 -37.73 3.53
CA VAL A 14 -21.45 -36.53 2.88
C VAL A 14 -21.86 -35.48 3.92
N ALA A 15 -22.45 -35.85 5.06
CA ALA A 15 -22.77 -34.91 6.14
C ALA A 15 -21.52 -34.31 6.81
N LYS A 16 -20.43 -35.09 6.93
CA LYS A 16 -19.13 -34.64 7.45
C LYS A 16 -18.41 -33.71 6.47
N TRP A 17 -18.56 -33.94 5.15
CA TRP A 17 -18.05 -33.08 4.08
C TRP A 17 -18.86 -31.77 3.95
N LYS A 18 -20.19 -31.82 4.03
CA LYS A 18 -21.07 -30.63 4.02
C LYS A 18 -20.75 -29.65 5.16
N LYS A 19 -20.40 -30.15 6.35
CA LYS A 19 -19.94 -29.29 7.47
C LYS A 19 -18.55 -28.66 7.26
N ARG A 20 -17.72 -29.23 6.38
CA ARG A 20 -16.34 -28.77 6.11
C ARG A 20 -16.22 -27.87 4.88
N LEU A 21 -17.22 -27.89 4.00
CA LEU A 21 -17.22 -27.13 2.76
C LEU A 21 -16.88 -25.63 2.94
N PRO A 22 -17.43 -24.91 3.94
CA PRO A 22 -17.10 -23.49 4.14
C PRO A 22 -15.62 -23.25 4.42
N PHE A 23 -15.00 -24.11 5.24
CA PHE A 23 -13.59 -23.98 5.56
C PHE A 23 -12.69 -24.41 4.38
N ILE A 24 -13.09 -25.42 3.60
CA ILE A 24 -12.36 -25.80 2.38
C ILE A 24 -12.37 -24.65 1.37
N PHE A 25 -13.49 -23.96 1.21
CA PHE A 25 -13.58 -22.78 0.35
C PHE A 25 -12.64 -21.67 0.83
N LEU A 26 -12.63 -21.39 2.14
CA LEU A 26 -11.69 -20.45 2.74
C LEU A 26 -10.22 -20.86 2.53
N PHE A 27 -9.92 -22.13 2.74
CA PHE A 27 -8.59 -22.73 2.56
C PHE A 27 -8.07 -22.52 1.14
N LEU A 28 -8.86 -22.90 0.13
CA LEU A 28 -8.50 -22.76 -1.28
C LEU A 28 -8.38 -21.29 -1.68
N GLY A 29 -9.31 -20.44 -1.22
CA GLY A 29 -9.27 -19.01 -1.50
C GLY A 29 -7.98 -18.34 -1.01
N ILE A 30 -7.57 -18.63 0.22
CA ILE A 30 -6.31 -18.10 0.78
C ILE A 30 -5.10 -18.55 -0.04
N LEU A 31 -5.02 -19.83 -0.41
CA LEU A 31 -3.87 -20.35 -1.18
C LEU A 31 -3.81 -19.77 -2.59
N ILE A 32 -4.95 -19.65 -3.28
CA ILE A 32 -5.04 -19.01 -4.60
C ILE A 32 -4.55 -17.57 -4.52
N SER A 33 -4.99 -16.82 -3.50
CA SER A 33 -4.54 -15.45 -3.26
C SER A 33 -3.02 -15.37 -3.02
N CYS A 34 -2.45 -16.25 -2.18
CA CYS A 34 -1.00 -16.31 -1.96
C CYS A 34 -0.21 -16.55 -3.26
N VAL A 35 -0.68 -17.49 -4.09
CA VAL A 35 -0.05 -17.80 -5.39
C VAL A 35 -0.17 -16.61 -6.35
N SER A 36 -1.31 -15.92 -6.36
CA SER A 36 -1.51 -14.73 -7.19
C SER A 36 -0.50 -13.62 -6.85
N TYR A 37 -0.27 -13.33 -5.57
CA TYR A 37 0.73 -12.33 -5.15
C TYR A 37 2.15 -12.73 -5.54
N ILE A 38 2.50 -14.02 -5.45
CA ILE A 38 3.79 -14.53 -5.89
C ILE A 38 3.96 -14.34 -7.39
N ILE A 39 2.96 -14.72 -8.19
CA ILE A 39 3.02 -14.58 -9.65
C ILE A 39 3.21 -13.12 -10.03
N SER A 40 2.40 -12.21 -9.45
CA SER A 40 2.51 -10.77 -9.67
C SER A 40 3.93 -10.25 -9.42
N ASN A 41 4.56 -10.64 -8.31
CA ASN A 41 5.92 -10.20 -7.97
C ASN A 41 7.03 -10.89 -8.78
N THR A 42 6.73 -12.00 -9.48
CA THR A 42 7.71 -12.67 -10.36
C THR A 42 7.68 -12.17 -11.78
N GLU A 43 6.56 -11.61 -12.24
CA GLU A 43 6.39 -11.17 -13.62
C GLU A 43 6.86 -9.74 -13.79
N ILE A 44 7.94 -9.58 -14.54
CA ILE A 44 8.56 -8.29 -14.80
C ILE A 44 8.21 -7.87 -16.20
N LYS A 45 7.70 -6.64 -16.31
CA LYS A 45 7.37 -6.00 -17.58
C LYS A 45 8.24 -4.76 -17.73
N ILE A 46 9.03 -4.72 -18.79
CA ILE A 46 9.90 -3.61 -19.14
C ILE A 46 9.39 -3.00 -20.44
N PHE A 47 9.40 -1.67 -20.49
CA PHE A 47 9.02 -0.87 -21.65
C PHE A 47 10.08 0.21 -21.84
N THR A 48 10.35 0.58 -23.09
CA THR A 48 10.96 1.88 -23.40
C THR A 48 9.96 2.98 -23.05
N ASN A 49 10.40 4.05 -22.39
CA ASN A 49 9.51 5.18 -22.11
C ASN A 49 9.21 5.99 -23.38
N ASP A 50 8.02 6.56 -23.47
CA ASP A 50 7.59 7.37 -24.60
C ASP A 50 8.14 8.81 -24.52
N ILE A 51 9.47 8.96 -24.60
CA ILE A 51 10.16 10.26 -24.56
C ILE A 51 10.50 10.70 -25.99
N ASN A 52 9.90 11.82 -26.43
CA ASN A 52 10.10 12.44 -27.75
C ASN A 52 10.12 11.41 -28.88
N VAL A 53 9.04 10.61 -28.91
CA VAL A 53 8.88 9.49 -29.83
C VAL A 53 8.71 10.00 -31.25
N GLU A 54 9.48 9.42 -32.16
CA GLU A 54 9.43 9.71 -33.58
C GLU A 54 9.38 8.41 -34.37
N ALA A 55 8.72 8.43 -35.53
CA ALA A 55 8.81 7.34 -36.48
C ALA A 55 10.17 7.38 -37.20
N GLU A 56 10.80 6.22 -37.40
CA GLU A 56 11.93 6.08 -38.30
C GLU A 56 11.46 6.06 -39.78
N ASN A 57 12.38 6.06 -40.73
CA ASN A 57 12.03 5.85 -42.13
C ASN A 57 11.44 4.44 -42.38
N GLU A 58 10.69 4.32 -43.47
CA GLU A 58 10.10 3.05 -43.89
C GLU A 58 11.16 1.94 -44.05
N ILE A 59 10.83 0.74 -43.59
CA ILE A 59 11.70 -0.45 -43.67
C ILE A 59 11.58 -1.07 -45.06
N LEU A 60 12.30 -0.49 -46.01
CA LEU A 60 12.39 -0.94 -47.40
C LEU A 60 13.33 -2.15 -47.55
N LYS A 61 13.29 -2.80 -48.72
CA LYS A 61 14.25 -3.87 -49.07
C LYS A 61 15.70 -3.39 -48.88
N GLY A 62 16.46 -4.15 -48.09
CA GLY A 62 17.86 -3.84 -47.78
C GLY A 62 18.07 -2.93 -46.57
N THR A 63 17.01 -2.33 -46.00
CA THR A 63 17.10 -1.61 -44.73
C THR A 63 17.47 -2.58 -43.61
N ARG A 64 18.48 -2.21 -42.82
CA ARG A 64 18.93 -2.99 -41.66
C ARG A 64 18.96 -2.11 -40.42
N ILE A 65 18.09 -2.42 -39.47
CA ILE A 65 18.04 -1.79 -38.15
C ILE A 65 18.59 -2.78 -37.13
N TYR A 66 19.45 -2.34 -36.21
CA TYR A 66 19.86 -3.17 -35.09
C TYR A 66 20.02 -2.39 -33.80
N GLN A 67 19.86 -3.09 -32.68
CA GLN A 67 20.06 -2.56 -31.34
C GLN A 67 20.65 -3.67 -30.46
N ASP A 68 21.68 -3.35 -29.69
CA ASP A 68 22.15 -4.23 -28.63
C ASP A 68 21.15 -4.18 -27.47
N ILE A 69 20.70 -5.37 -27.06
CA ILE A 69 19.66 -5.58 -26.07
C ILE A 69 20.17 -6.52 -24.98
N TYR A 70 19.54 -6.51 -23.82
CA TYR A 70 19.85 -7.46 -22.76
C TYR A 70 18.73 -8.49 -22.63
N ILE A 71 19.10 -9.77 -22.77
CA ILE A 71 18.18 -10.89 -22.56
C ILE A 71 18.22 -11.30 -21.09
N PRO A 72 17.11 -11.17 -20.33
CA PRO A 72 17.02 -11.64 -18.96
C PRO A 72 16.85 -13.16 -18.91
N LYS A 73 17.00 -13.73 -17.72
CA LYS A 73 16.69 -15.15 -17.49
C LYS A 73 15.18 -15.36 -17.62
N ASN A 74 14.76 -16.43 -18.31
CA ASN A 74 13.35 -16.80 -18.51
C ASN A 74 12.51 -15.71 -19.21
N LEU A 75 13.01 -15.18 -20.32
CA LEU A 75 12.24 -14.32 -21.23
C LEU A 75 10.99 -15.07 -21.73
N LYS A 76 9.81 -14.46 -21.56
CA LYS A 76 8.53 -14.99 -22.05
C LYS A 76 8.12 -14.38 -23.37
N LYS A 77 8.24 -13.06 -23.49
CA LYS A 77 7.78 -12.30 -24.64
C LYS A 77 8.73 -11.14 -24.89
N TYR A 78 9.00 -10.88 -26.17
CA TYR A 78 9.71 -9.72 -26.64
C TYR A 78 8.88 -9.10 -27.76
N GLY A 79 8.56 -7.81 -27.64
CA GLY A 79 7.70 -7.10 -28.58
C GLY A 79 8.29 -5.77 -29.03
N ILE A 80 7.93 -5.38 -30.24
CA ILE A 80 8.34 -4.15 -30.90
C ILE A 80 7.07 -3.43 -31.35
N ILE A 81 7.06 -2.10 -31.25
CA ILE A 81 5.96 -1.28 -31.75
C ILE A 81 6.29 -0.83 -33.17
N PHE A 82 5.40 -1.15 -34.10
CA PHE A 82 5.49 -0.72 -35.49
C PHE A 82 4.44 0.35 -35.79
N ALA A 83 4.80 1.34 -36.59
CA ALA A 83 3.83 2.25 -37.19
C ALA A 83 3.47 1.74 -38.59
N THR A 84 2.17 1.60 -38.84
CA THR A 84 1.63 1.28 -40.16
C THR A 84 1.12 2.53 -40.87
N TYR A 85 1.03 3.68 -40.17
CA TYR A 85 0.44 4.94 -40.64
C TYR A 85 -1.06 4.81 -40.97
N ALA A 86 -1.76 3.90 -40.30
CA ALA A 86 -3.17 3.59 -40.53
C ALA A 86 -3.53 3.29 -42.01
N ARG A 87 -2.57 2.79 -42.82
CA ARG A 87 -2.76 2.40 -44.22
C ARG A 87 -2.64 0.89 -44.41
N LYS A 88 -2.94 0.41 -45.63
CA LYS A 88 -2.69 -0.98 -46.02
C LYS A 88 -1.23 -1.15 -46.39
N ASN A 89 -0.49 -1.96 -45.64
CA ASN A 89 0.92 -2.23 -45.89
C ASN A 89 1.12 -3.57 -46.60
N THR A 90 2.19 -3.65 -47.40
CA THR A 90 2.58 -4.86 -48.14
C THR A 90 4.08 -5.13 -47.97
N GLY A 91 4.45 -6.40 -48.08
CA GLY A 91 5.83 -6.87 -47.92
C GLY A 91 6.08 -7.61 -46.60
N LYS A 92 7.35 -7.91 -46.36
CA LYS A 92 7.84 -8.72 -45.24
C LYS A 92 9.06 -8.08 -44.62
N ILE A 93 9.15 -8.21 -43.30
CA ILE A 93 10.33 -7.87 -42.51
C ILE A 93 10.84 -9.13 -41.83
N ARG A 94 12.16 -9.30 -41.77
CA ARG A 94 12.81 -10.36 -41.00
C ARG A 94 13.29 -9.76 -39.68
N VAL A 95 12.83 -10.31 -38.57
CA VAL A 95 13.29 -9.90 -37.23
C VAL A 95 14.07 -11.06 -36.62
N LYS A 96 15.30 -10.81 -36.15
CA LYS A 96 16.15 -11.82 -35.52
C LYS A 96 16.79 -11.32 -34.23
N ILE A 97 17.03 -12.25 -33.32
CA ILE A 97 17.83 -12.03 -32.12
C ILE A 97 19.06 -12.94 -32.21
N VAL A 98 20.24 -12.33 -32.10
CA VAL A 98 21.54 -13.00 -32.20
C VAL A 98 22.27 -12.89 -30.86
N GLN A 99 22.72 -14.02 -30.30
CA GLN A 99 23.52 -14.07 -29.08
C GLN A 99 24.64 -15.11 -29.21
N GLY A 100 25.88 -14.65 -29.41
CA GLY A 100 26.99 -15.55 -29.72
C GLY A 100 26.71 -16.33 -31.01
N SER A 101 26.75 -17.67 -30.94
CA SER A 101 26.41 -18.55 -32.06
C SER A 101 24.91 -18.85 -32.21
N ILE A 102 24.06 -18.32 -31.33
CA ILE A 102 22.63 -18.61 -31.33
C ILE A 102 21.89 -17.51 -32.11
N GLU A 103 21.22 -17.92 -33.18
CA GLU A 103 20.36 -17.06 -33.99
C GLU A 103 18.94 -17.64 -34.03
N LYS A 104 17.94 -16.78 -33.75
CA LYS A 104 16.52 -17.10 -33.95
C LYS A 104 15.86 -15.95 -34.68
N GLU A 105 15.11 -16.29 -35.73
CA GLU A 105 14.46 -15.34 -36.61
C GLU A 105 12.97 -15.65 -36.81
N GLU A 106 12.23 -14.61 -37.16
CA GLU A 106 10.84 -14.68 -37.60
C GLU A 106 10.68 -13.79 -38.84
N LEU A 107 10.01 -14.33 -39.86
CA LEU A 107 9.59 -13.56 -41.03
C LEU A 107 8.16 -13.06 -40.80
N ILE A 108 8.00 -11.74 -40.69
CA ILE A 108 6.73 -11.09 -40.38
C ILE A 108 6.15 -10.48 -41.65
N ASP A 109 4.92 -10.87 -41.97
CA ASP A 109 4.08 -10.23 -42.98
C ASP A 109 3.49 -8.94 -42.40
N VAL A 110 3.84 -7.79 -43.00
CA VAL A 110 3.51 -6.48 -42.46
C VAL A 110 2.01 -6.15 -42.59
N SER A 111 1.30 -6.81 -43.50
CA SER A 111 -0.15 -6.64 -43.67
C SER A 111 -0.97 -7.06 -42.45
N LYS A 112 -0.37 -7.86 -41.56
CA LYS A 112 -0.99 -8.38 -40.33
C LYS A 112 -0.68 -7.52 -39.10
N LEU A 113 0.14 -6.48 -39.25
CA LEU A 113 0.48 -5.57 -38.17
C LEU A 113 -0.68 -4.59 -37.93
N LYS A 114 -0.92 -4.28 -36.66
CA LYS A 114 -1.84 -3.22 -36.25
C LYS A 114 -1.05 -1.94 -36.00
N ASP A 115 -1.62 -0.81 -36.39
CA ASP A 115 -0.99 0.50 -36.17
C ASP A 115 -0.78 0.74 -34.68
N ASN A 116 0.45 1.13 -34.30
CA ASN A 116 0.83 1.53 -32.94
C ASN A 116 0.57 0.48 -31.85
N ASP A 117 0.47 -0.80 -32.24
CA ASP A 117 0.30 -1.92 -31.32
C ASP A 117 1.61 -2.71 -31.15
N VAL A 118 1.74 -3.39 -30.01
CA VAL A 118 2.91 -4.21 -29.70
C VAL A 118 2.84 -5.53 -30.47
N ARG A 119 3.77 -5.74 -31.41
CA ARG A 119 3.97 -7.04 -32.05
C ARG A 119 4.97 -7.87 -31.25
N TYR A 120 4.48 -8.89 -30.52
CA TYR A 120 5.34 -9.88 -29.87
C TYR A 120 5.92 -10.87 -30.87
N LEU A 121 7.23 -11.10 -30.84
CA LEU A 121 7.91 -12.03 -31.75
C LEU A 121 7.62 -13.49 -31.36
N ASN A 122 7.52 -14.37 -32.35
CA ASN A 122 7.37 -15.81 -32.17
C ASN A 122 8.73 -16.50 -32.28
N LEU A 123 9.57 -16.33 -31.26
CA LEU A 123 10.91 -16.92 -31.19
C LEU A 123 11.00 -17.93 -30.05
N ASN A 124 11.83 -18.97 -30.21
CA ASN A 124 12.14 -19.90 -29.11
C ASN A 124 13.12 -19.25 -28.12
N TYR A 125 12.59 -18.48 -27.17
CA TYR A 125 13.41 -17.74 -26.20
C TYR A 125 14.21 -18.61 -25.24
N LYS A 126 13.86 -19.90 -25.08
CA LYS A 126 14.61 -20.85 -24.22
C LYS A 126 16.03 -21.11 -24.73
N ALA A 127 16.29 -20.83 -26.02
CA ALA A 127 17.61 -20.98 -26.60
C ALA A 127 18.60 -19.92 -26.07
N PHE A 128 18.12 -18.73 -25.68
CA PHE A 128 18.99 -17.64 -25.24
C PHE A 128 19.40 -17.79 -23.77
N LYS A 129 20.63 -17.37 -23.48
CA LYS A 129 21.17 -17.24 -22.12
C LYS A 129 20.99 -15.81 -21.63
N LYS A 130 21.07 -15.62 -20.31
CA LYS A 130 21.09 -14.29 -19.70
C LYS A 130 22.34 -13.53 -20.16
N GLY A 131 22.17 -12.34 -20.76
CA GLY A 131 23.29 -11.52 -21.23
C GLY A 131 22.94 -10.62 -22.40
N ILE A 132 23.96 -9.96 -22.95
CA ILE A 132 23.82 -9.10 -24.14
C ILE A 132 23.47 -9.97 -25.36
N ALA A 133 22.59 -9.46 -26.21
CA ALA A 133 22.23 -9.99 -27.52
C ALA A 133 22.00 -8.82 -28.48
N ARG A 134 21.84 -9.10 -29.77
CA ARG A 134 21.56 -8.10 -30.78
C ARG A 134 20.21 -8.37 -31.42
N LEU A 135 19.30 -7.40 -31.32
CA LEU A 135 18.08 -7.35 -32.13
C LEU A 135 18.43 -6.82 -33.51
N ILE A 136 17.97 -7.47 -34.57
CA ILE A 136 18.16 -7.04 -35.95
C ILE A 136 16.81 -7.13 -36.68
N ILE A 137 16.43 -6.07 -37.39
CA ILE A 137 15.24 -5.96 -38.22
C ILE A 137 15.70 -5.65 -39.64
N GLU A 138 15.38 -6.53 -40.59
CA GLU A 138 15.78 -6.43 -42.00
C GLU A 138 14.54 -6.33 -42.90
N GLY A 139 14.52 -5.35 -43.81
CA GLY A 139 13.50 -5.28 -44.85
C GLY A 139 13.77 -6.25 -45.99
N VAL A 140 12.79 -7.09 -46.33
CA VAL A 140 12.95 -8.15 -47.35
C VAL A 140 12.46 -7.68 -48.72
N ASP A 141 11.23 -7.19 -48.80
CA ASP A 141 10.55 -6.81 -50.05
C ASP A 141 9.58 -5.63 -49.86
N GLY A 142 9.80 -4.79 -48.84
CA GLY A 142 9.01 -3.59 -48.59
C GLY A 142 9.19 -2.51 -49.68
N THR A 143 8.08 -1.91 -50.10
CA THR A 143 8.03 -0.83 -51.11
C THR A 143 7.63 0.51 -50.49
N SER A 144 8.23 1.59 -51.00
CA SER A 144 7.94 2.96 -50.54
C SER A 144 6.44 3.27 -50.59
N GLY A 145 5.91 3.91 -49.55
CA GLY A 145 4.49 4.25 -49.42
C GLY A 145 3.59 3.11 -48.94
N ASN A 146 4.10 1.88 -48.86
CA ASN A 146 3.37 0.70 -48.37
C ASN A 146 4.15 -0.12 -47.32
N ALA A 147 5.39 0.23 -46.99
CA ALA A 147 6.16 -0.44 -45.94
C ALA A 147 5.79 0.08 -44.53
N VAL A 148 6.26 -0.59 -43.48
CA VAL A 148 6.07 -0.18 -42.07
C VAL A 148 7.34 0.47 -41.53
N THR A 149 7.24 1.10 -40.38
CA THR A 149 8.38 1.67 -39.64
C THR A 149 8.39 1.20 -38.18
N VAL A 150 9.50 1.45 -37.50
CA VAL A 150 9.63 1.34 -36.05
C VAL A 150 9.70 2.73 -35.42
N TYR A 151 9.24 2.82 -34.17
CA TYR A 151 9.42 4.03 -33.40
C TYR A 151 10.77 4.07 -32.70
N LYS A 152 11.34 5.26 -32.61
CA LYS A 152 12.53 5.58 -31.82
C LYS A 152 12.19 6.60 -30.72
N SER A 153 12.79 6.43 -29.55
CA SER A 153 12.66 7.31 -28.39
C SER A 153 14.03 7.77 -27.90
N GLU A 154 14.10 8.93 -27.27
CA GLU A 154 15.30 9.35 -26.55
C GLU A 154 15.60 8.50 -25.30
N ASP A 155 14.70 7.61 -24.86
CA ASP A 155 15.03 6.61 -23.83
C ASP A 155 15.97 5.54 -24.40
N ILE A 156 17.28 5.79 -24.26
CA ILE A 156 18.35 4.88 -24.68
C ILE A 156 18.70 3.81 -23.65
N SER A 157 17.99 3.74 -22.52
CA SER A 157 18.43 2.89 -21.41
C SER A 157 18.29 1.38 -21.71
N LEU A 158 17.61 0.99 -22.80
CA LEU A 158 17.58 -0.40 -23.33
C LEU A 158 18.48 -0.62 -24.56
N GLY A 159 19.34 0.35 -24.87
CA GLY A 159 20.22 0.31 -26.03
C GLY A 159 19.93 1.44 -27.02
N LYS A 160 20.89 1.68 -27.91
CA LYS A 160 20.80 2.65 -29.00
C LYS A 160 20.52 1.92 -30.31
N MET A 161 19.58 2.46 -31.08
CA MET A 161 19.20 2.01 -32.41
C MET A 161 20.22 2.49 -33.44
N VAL A 162 20.63 1.57 -34.30
CA VAL A 162 21.49 1.83 -35.45
C VAL A 162 20.74 1.45 -36.72
N VAL A 163 20.70 2.33 -37.71
CA VAL A 163 20.04 2.11 -39.00
C VAL A 163 21.11 2.19 -40.08
N ASN A 164 21.26 1.13 -40.88
CA ASN A 164 22.25 1.06 -41.97
C ASN A 164 23.67 1.48 -41.52
N ASN A 165 24.09 1.01 -40.34
CA ASN A 165 25.35 1.35 -39.67
C ASN A 165 25.50 2.80 -39.18
N GLN A 166 24.46 3.62 -39.22
CA GLN A 166 24.44 4.95 -38.63
C GLN A 166 23.70 4.96 -37.29
N ASN A 167 24.38 5.41 -36.23
CA ASN A 167 23.79 5.50 -34.90
C ASN A 167 22.79 6.67 -34.83
N THR A 168 21.57 6.38 -34.42
CA THR A 168 20.50 7.39 -34.33
C THR A 168 20.49 8.18 -33.03
N GLY A 169 21.27 7.77 -32.03
CA GLY A 169 21.24 8.35 -30.68
C GLY A 169 19.95 8.07 -29.89
N LYS A 170 18.99 7.31 -30.45
CA LYS A 170 17.68 6.99 -29.87
C LYS A 170 17.53 5.47 -29.72
N GLY A 171 16.65 4.98 -28.84
CA GLY A 171 16.33 3.56 -28.64
C GLY A 171 15.02 3.14 -29.31
N ILE A 172 14.88 1.87 -29.68
CA ILE A 172 13.64 1.30 -30.23
C ILE A 172 12.55 1.26 -29.14
N LEU A 173 11.31 1.60 -29.50
CA LEU A 173 10.15 1.33 -28.63
C LEU A 173 9.87 -0.17 -28.59
N GLN A 174 10.18 -0.76 -27.44
CA GLN A 174 10.08 -2.20 -27.23
C GLN A 174 9.49 -2.55 -25.87
N LYS A 175 8.94 -3.75 -25.79
CA LYS A 175 8.36 -4.32 -24.59
C LYS A 175 8.90 -5.72 -24.34
N MET A 176 9.24 -6.00 -23.09
CA MET A 176 9.78 -7.29 -22.69
C MET A 176 9.08 -7.78 -21.42
N GLU A 177 8.67 -9.06 -21.43
CA GLU A 177 8.09 -9.73 -20.28
C GLU A 177 8.91 -10.96 -19.91
N TYR A 178 9.34 -11.07 -18.65
CA TYR A 178 10.13 -12.20 -18.16
C TYR A 178 9.78 -12.56 -16.71
N ARG A 179 10.28 -13.70 -16.25
CA ARG A 179 10.09 -14.17 -14.87
C ARG A 179 11.38 -14.22 -14.08
N GLU A 180 11.39 -13.56 -12.92
CA GLU A 180 12.49 -13.63 -11.97
C GLU A 180 11.99 -13.96 -10.57
N ALA A 181 12.69 -14.86 -9.88
CA ALA A 181 12.45 -15.17 -8.48
C ALA A 181 13.56 -14.54 -7.63
N ASN A 182 13.26 -13.39 -7.03
CA ASN A 182 14.20 -12.67 -6.16
C ASN A 182 14.10 -13.18 -4.70
N SER A 183 14.84 -12.56 -3.77
CA SER A 183 14.80 -12.94 -2.35
C SER A 183 13.42 -12.80 -1.72
N MET A 184 12.66 -11.79 -2.13
CA MET A 184 11.29 -11.53 -1.66
C MET A 184 10.36 -12.67 -2.10
N THR A 185 10.41 -13.07 -3.37
CA THR A 185 9.63 -14.22 -3.89
C THR A 185 9.94 -15.52 -3.14
N LYS A 186 11.22 -15.77 -2.84
CA LYS A 186 11.62 -16.98 -2.09
C LYS A 186 10.98 -17.02 -0.70
N VAL A 187 10.95 -15.88 0.01
CA VAL A 187 10.26 -15.77 1.30
C VAL A 187 8.76 -16.03 1.15
N GLN A 188 8.12 -15.46 0.14
CA GLN A 188 6.68 -15.67 -0.12
C GLN A 188 6.35 -17.15 -0.37
N ILE A 189 7.18 -17.88 -1.14
CA ILE A 189 6.99 -19.32 -1.41
C ILE A 189 7.10 -20.12 -0.11
N VAL A 190 8.15 -19.90 0.68
CA VAL A 190 8.34 -20.60 1.98
C VAL A 190 7.17 -20.35 2.92
N LEU A 191 6.72 -19.10 3.03
CA LEU A 191 5.57 -18.74 3.87
C LEU A 191 4.27 -19.36 3.35
N THR A 192 4.07 -19.49 2.03
CA THR A 192 2.88 -20.12 1.46
C THR A 192 2.79 -21.60 1.81
N VAL A 193 3.94 -22.31 1.76
CA VAL A 193 4.02 -23.72 2.23
C VAL A 193 3.70 -23.80 3.73
N PHE A 194 4.24 -22.87 4.53
CA PHE A 194 3.92 -22.81 5.95
C PHE A 194 2.42 -22.53 6.22
N VAL A 195 1.81 -21.61 5.46
CA VAL A 195 0.37 -21.29 5.52
C VAL A 195 -0.48 -22.53 5.23
N PHE A 196 -0.11 -23.35 4.24
CA PHE A 196 -0.81 -24.62 3.96
C PHE A 196 -0.90 -25.51 5.22
N PHE A 197 0.23 -25.76 5.88
CA PHE A 197 0.25 -26.57 7.11
C PHE A 197 -0.47 -25.89 8.27
N LEU A 198 -0.36 -24.56 8.39
CA LEU A 198 -1.02 -23.80 9.43
C LEU A 198 -2.55 -23.83 9.28
N LEU A 199 -3.08 -23.76 8.06
CA LEU A 199 -4.50 -23.87 7.79
C LEU A 199 -5.04 -25.27 8.15
N LEU A 200 -4.27 -26.34 7.90
CA LEU A 200 -4.61 -27.69 8.38
C LEU A 200 -4.64 -27.76 9.91
N HIS A 201 -3.73 -27.08 10.59
CA HIS A 201 -3.74 -26.97 12.05
C HIS A 201 -4.97 -26.20 12.56
N ILE A 202 -5.30 -25.06 11.92
CA ILE A 202 -6.46 -24.24 12.24
C ILE A 202 -7.78 -25.01 12.10
N ASP A 203 -7.95 -25.77 11.02
CA ASP A 203 -9.12 -26.64 10.83
C ASP A 203 -9.30 -27.63 12.01
N ARG A 204 -8.19 -28.20 12.50
CA ARG A 204 -8.20 -29.08 13.68
C ARG A 204 -8.56 -28.33 14.96
N LEU A 205 -8.09 -27.10 15.13
CA LEU A 205 -8.41 -26.27 16.30
C LEU A 205 -9.86 -25.82 16.32
N ILE A 206 -10.42 -25.41 15.18
CA ILE A 206 -11.83 -25.07 15.00
C ILE A 206 -12.72 -26.26 15.39
N LYS A 207 -12.36 -27.47 14.97
CA LYS A 207 -13.11 -28.70 15.32
C LYS A 207 -13.08 -29.05 16.80
N LYS A 208 -11.96 -28.75 17.47
CA LYS A 208 -11.77 -29.03 18.90
C LYS A 208 -12.21 -27.87 19.80
N ASP A 209 -12.77 -26.81 19.22
CA ASP A 209 -13.21 -25.57 19.88
C ASP A 209 -12.14 -24.97 20.82
N LYS A 210 -10.86 -25.04 20.40
CA LYS A 210 -9.71 -24.55 21.19
C LYS A 210 -9.43 -23.06 20.89
N ASP A 211 -10.33 -22.19 21.31
CA ASP A 211 -10.34 -20.75 21.03
C ASP A 211 -9.00 -20.04 21.29
N LYS A 212 -8.35 -20.26 22.45
CA LYS A 212 -7.06 -19.62 22.79
C LYS A 212 -5.94 -20.02 21.85
N LYS A 213 -5.87 -21.30 21.48
CA LYS A 213 -4.87 -21.79 20.51
C LYS A 213 -5.18 -21.27 19.11
N LEU A 214 -6.46 -21.20 18.75
CA LEU A 214 -6.91 -20.66 17.48
C LEU A 214 -6.61 -19.17 17.37
N TYR A 215 -6.75 -18.41 18.45
CA TYR A 215 -6.35 -17.00 18.55
C TYR A 215 -4.87 -16.82 18.17
N PHE A 216 -3.95 -17.56 18.80
CA PHE A 216 -2.53 -17.47 18.45
C PHE A 216 -2.24 -17.95 17.03
N ALA A 217 -2.86 -19.05 16.59
CA ALA A 217 -2.70 -19.54 15.22
C ALA A 217 -3.22 -18.54 14.18
N ALA A 218 -4.28 -17.79 14.48
CA ALA A 218 -4.82 -16.75 13.62
C ALA A 218 -3.88 -15.55 13.50
N ILE A 219 -3.23 -15.13 14.60
CA ILE A 219 -2.19 -14.07 14.56
C ILE A 219 -1.06 -14.49 13.62
N VAL A 220 -0.54 -15.71 13.78
CA VAL A 220 0.55 -16.23 12.94
C VAL A 220 0.10 -16.31 11.48
N LEU A 221 -1.10 -16.83 11.22
CA LEU A 221 -1.65 -16.90 9.87
C LEU A 221 -1.73 -15.52 9.24
N MET A 222 -2.36 -14.55 9.90
CA MET A 222 -2.51 -13.21 9.35
C MET A 222 -1.16 -12.52 9.13
N TYR A 223 -0.19 -12.70 10.03
CA TYR A 223 1.16 -12.16 9.83
C TYR A 223 1.82 -12.76 8.59
N CYS A 224 1.68 -14.08 8.38
CA CYS A 224 2.16 -14.73 7.15
C CYS A 224 1.44 -14.19 5.92
N LEU A 225 0.11 -14.01 5.96
CA LEU A 225 -0.66 -13.48 4.82
C LEU A 225 -0.26 -12.05 4.48
N VAL A 226 -0.14 -11.16 5.48
CA VAL A 226 0.34 -9.79 5.33
C VAL A 226 1.76 -9.78 4.75
N THR A 227 2.64 -10.65 5.25
CA THR A 227 4.02 -10.76 4.75
C THR A 227 4.08 -11.30 3.33
N ILE A 228 3.24 -12.28 2.96
CA ILE A 228 3.18 -12.80 1.58
C ILE A 228 2.66 -11.71 0.65
N LYS A 229 1.64 -10.97 1.05
CA LYS A 229 1.03 -9.92 0.23
C LYS A 229 1.96 -8.70 0.07
N ALA A 230 2.50 -8.20 1.17
CA ALA A 230 3.31 -6.98 1.22
C ALA A 230 4.58 -7.14 2.09
N PRO A 231 5.60 -7.86 1.59
CA PRO A 231 6.87 -8.01 2.30
C PRO A 231 7.53 -6.67 2.69
N THR A 232 7.28 -5.60 1.93
CA THR A 232 7.79 -4.22 2.11
C THR A 232 7.31 -3.50 3.36
N ILE A 233 6.29 -4.01 4.04
CA ILE A 233 5.80 -3.45 5.30
C ILE A 233 6.00 -4.40 6.49
N THR A 234 6.78 -5.47 6.29
CA THR A 234 7.07 -6.50 7.30
C THR A 234 8.56 -6.84 7.32
N VAL A 235 9.02 -7.82 6.54
CA VAL A 235 10.41 -8.31 6.61
C VAL A 235 11.38 -7.43 5.81
N PHE A 236 10.88 -6.76 4.78
CA PHE A 236 11.64 -5.85 3.92
C PHE A 236 11.20 -4.39 4.13
N THR A 237 10.93 -4.00 5.38
CA THR A 237 10.43 -2.65 5.73
C THR A 237 11.29 -1.55 5.16
N GLU A 238 10.70 -0.72 4.31
CA GLU A 238 11.21 0.60 3.94
C GLU A 238 10.58 1.67 4.87
N PRO A 239 11.29 2.77 5.17
CA PRO A 239 10.85 3.75 6.14
C PRO A 239 9.73 4.59 5.53
N PHE A 240 8.60 4.67 6.24
CA PHE A 240 7.41 5.38 5.79
C PHE A 240 7.01 6.52 6.72
N ALA A 241 6.90 7.70 6.14
CA ALA A 241 6.41 8.94 6.68
C ALA A 241 6.97 9.23 8.09
N GLU A 242 6.08 9.52 9.04
CA GLU A 242 6.43 9.88 10.41
C GLU A 242 7.13 8.75 11.19
N LEU A 243 7.16 7.50 10.71
CA LEU A 243 7.90 6.40 11.36
C LEU A 243 9.33 6.85 11.64
N ILE A 244 10.02 7.38 10.62
CA ILE A 244 11.40 7.82 10.76
C ILE A 244 11.51 9.30 11.12
N THR A 245 10.72 10.16 10.49
CA THR A 245 10.87 11.63 10.62
C THR A 245 10.35 12.17 11.95
N ASN A 246 9.51 11.41 12.66
CA ASN A 246 8.92 11.81 13.94
C ASN A 246 9.17 10.77 15.05
N TYR A 247 8.70 9.53 14.87
CA TYR A 247 8.70 8.52 15.94
C TYR A 247 10.11 8.06 16.30
N PHE A 248 10.87 7.58 15.31
CA PHE A 248 12.26 7.17 15.51
C PHE A 248 13.17 8.38 15.81
N PHE A 249 13.03 9.48 15.06
CA PHE A 249 13.82 10.68 15.25
C PHE A 249 13.69 11.25 16.67
N ASN A 250 12.49 11.46 17.20
CA ASN A 250 12.34 12.04 18.54
C ASN A 250 12.87 11.11 19.63
N VAL A 251 12.73 9.80 19.47
CA VAL A 251 13.25 8.84 20.47
C VAL A 251 14.78 8.81 20.48
N THR A 252 15.42 9.02 19.33
CA THR A 252 16.88 9.05 19.22
C THR A 252 17.51 10.40 19.58
N THR A 253 16.78 11.51 19.44
CA THR A 253 17.32 12.87 19.63
C THR A 253 16.86 13.56 20.92
N MET A 254 15.69 13.19 21.47
CA MET A 254 15.13 13.84 22.65
C MET A 254 15.32 13.02 23.93
N SER A 255 15.23 13.71 25.08
CA SER A 255 15.09 13.04 26.37
C SER A 255 13.82 12.17 26.40
N THR A 256 13.84 11.09 27.18
CA THR A 256 12.74 10.09 27.18
C THR A 256 11.37 10.72 27.48
N LEU A 257 11.31 11.61 28.48
CA LEU A 257 10.06 12.26 28.87
C LEU A 257 9.56 13.24 27.79
N LYS A 258 10.46 14.07 27.22
CA LYS A 258 10.12 14.97 26.12
C LYS A 258 9.66 14.22 24.87
N GLY A 259 10.33 13.11 24.54
CA GLY A 259 9.95 12.25 23.42
C GLY A 259 8.58 11.61 23.62
N LEU A 260 8.26 11.11 24.82
CA LEU A 260 6.97 10.49 25.14
C LEU A 260 5.80 11.48 24.96
N PHE A 261 5.97 12.73 25.40
CA PHE A 261 4.96 13.79 25.33
C PHE A 261 5.00 14.64 24.06
N SER A 262 5.79 14.24 23.05
CA SER A 262 5.87 14.97 21.78
C SER A 262 4.66 14.68 20.88
N SER A 263 4.11 15.73 20.27
CA SER A 263 2.91 15.67 19.44
C SER A 263 3.19 15.08 18.05
N ASP A 264 2.12 14.67 17.38
CA ASP A 264 2.09 14.40 15.94
C ASP A 264 0.92 15.19 15.36
N ALA A 265 1.17 16.10 14.42
CA ALA A 265 0.17 17.06 13.91
C ALA A 265 -0.69 17.72 15.02
N GLY A 266 -0.06 18.10 16.14
CA GLY A 266 -0.69 18.78 17.26
C GLY A 266 -1.51 17.90 18.22
N TYR A 267 -1.67 16.60 17.96
CA TYR A 267 -2.38 15.69 18.87
C TYR A 267 -1.42 14.74 19.62
N PHE A 268 -1.86 14.21 20.76
CA PHE A 268 -1.04 13.31 21.58
C PHE A 268 -1.09 11.88 21.06
N VAL A 269 0.08 11.23 20.99
CA VAL A 269 0.29 9.94 20.32
C VAL A 269 1.06 8.94 21.18
N LEU A 270 0.62 8.76 22.43
CA LEU A 270 1.27 7.86 23.39
C LEU A 270 1.48 6.43 22.86
N TYR A 271 0.48 5.84 22.20
CA TYR A 271 0.52 4.46 21.72
C TYR A 271 1.74 4.16 20.81
N PRO A 272 1.92 4.84 19.65
CA PRO A 272 3.09 4.62 18.81
C PRO A 272 4.41 5.08 19.47
N ARG A 273 4.37 6.07 20.38
CA ARG A 273 5.56 6.51 21.13
C ARG A 273 6.08 5.44 22.08
N LEU A 274 5.19 4.74 22.79
CA LEU A 274 5.57 3.62 23.65
C LEU A 274 6.23 2.50 22.84
N ILE A 275 5.70 2.19 21.65
CA ILE A 275 6.31 1.20 20.75
C ILE A 275 7.71 1.65 20.33
N ALA A 276 7.85 2.89 19.87
CA ALA A 276 9.15 3.44 19.47
C ALA A 276 10.16 3.41 20.62
N LEU A 277 9.75 3.77 21.84
CA LEU A 277 10.60 3.75 23.02
C LEU A 277 11.06 2.33 23.40
N ILE A 278 10.13 1.37 23.44
CA ILE A 278 10.43 -0.03 23.77
C ILE A 278 11.43 -0.59 22.76
N VAL A 279 11.21 -0.36 21.47
CA VAL A 279 12.08 -0.91 20.42
C VAL A 279 13.44 -0.20 20.39
N VAL A 280 13.46 1.13 20.32
CA VAL A 280 14.71 1.88 20.10
C VAL A 280 15.55 1.95 21.37
N LYS A 281 14.96 2.35 22.51
CA LYS A 281 15.71 2.49 23.78
C LYS A 281 15.78 1.19 24.58
N GLY A 282 14.76 0.36 24.50
CA GLY A 282 14.71 -0.92 25.20
C GLY A 282 15.57 -1.99 24.54
N LEU A 283 15.42 -2.23 23.23
CA LEU A 283 16.19 -3.27 22.52
C LEU A 283 17.56 -2.78 22.02
N ARG A 284 17.77 -1.46 21.89
CA ARG A 284 19.04 -0.83 21.48
C ARG A 284 19.65 -1.41 20.20
N MET A 285 18.80 -1.71 19.23
CA MET A 285 19.20 -2.29 17.95
C MET A 285 19.69 -1.21 16.97
N SER A 286 20.39 -1.62 15.91
CA SER A 286 20.81 -0.69 14.84
C SER A 286 19.61 0.06 14.23
N PRO A 287 19.80 1.25 13.60
CA PRO A 287 18.70 1.99 12.97
C PRO A 287 17.88 1.15 11.98
N ARG A 288 18.57 0.28 11.23
CA ARG A 288 17.95 -0.70 10.34
C ARG A 288 16.95 -1.60 11.07
N MET A 289 17.43 -2.29 12.10
CA MET A 289 16.63 -3.27 12.83
C MET A 289 15.54 -2.60 13.66
N SER A 290 15.80 -1.41 14.21
CA SER A 290 14.83 -0.66 14.98
C SER A 290 13.58 -0.31 14.16
N VAL A 291 13.73 0.17 12.92
CA VAL A 291 12.60 0.47 12.03
C VAL A 291 11.80 -0.79 11.69
N ILE A 292 12.47 -1.88 11.34
CA ILE A 292 11.82 -3.17 11.06
C ILE A 292 11.05 -3.65 12.30
N LEU A 293 11.65 -3.59 13.48
CA LEU A 293 11.03 -4.05 14.72
C LEU A 293 9.87 -3.14 15.14
N MET A 294 9.95 -1.82 14.98
CA MET A 294 8.85 -0.90 15.25
C MET A 294 7.62 -1.23 14.40
N GLN A 295 7.81 -1.37 13.09
CA GLN A 295 6.77 -1.74 12.14
C GLN A 295 6.14 -3.10 12.50
N ASN A 296 6.95 -4.14 12.71
CA ASN A 296 6.43 -5.49 12.99
C ASN A 296 5.82 -5.62 14.39
N PHE A 297 6.33 -4.90 15.40
CA PHE A 297 5.73 -4.91 16.73
C PHE A 297 4.35 -4.27 16.71
N ALA A 298 4.20 -3.12 16.04
CA ALA A 298 2.89 -2.51 15.82
C ALA A 298 1.95 -3.43 15.02
N MET A 299 2.45 -4.09 13.97
CA MET A 299 1.69 -5.05 13.17
C MET A 299 1.18 -6.21 14.03
N LEU A 300 2.04 -6.82 14.84
CA LEU A 300 1.66 -7.93 15.71
C LEU A 300 0.62 -7.52 16.76
N LEU A 301 0.72 -6.30 17.32
CA LEU A 301 -0.30 -5.76 18.22
C LEU A 301 -1.65 -5.60 17.50
N MET A 302 -1.65 -5.02 16.30
CA MET A 302 -2.86 -4.90 15.47
C MET A 302 -3.49 -6.27 15.19
N LEU A 303 -2.70 -7.24 14.74
CA LEU A 303 -3.17 -8.60 14.46
C LEU A 303 -3.70 -9.30 15.72
N SER A 304 -3.10 -9.03 16.87
CA SER A 304 -3.53 -9.53 18.18
C SER A 304 -4.88 -8.94 18.59
N ILE A 305 -5.11 -7.65 18.34
CA ILE A 305 -6.40 -6.97 18.55
C ILE A 305 -7.46 -7.59 17.65
N ASN A 306 -7.20 -7.68 16.34
CA ASN A 306 -8.16 -8.20 15.36
C ASN A 306 -8.52 -9.68 15.60
N SER A 307 -7.56 -10.49 16.05
CA SER A 307 -7.79 -11.90 16.40
C SER A 307 -8.66 -12.10 17.64
N ALA A 308 -8.76 -11.10 18.53
CA ALA A 308 -9.40 -11.28 19.84
C ALA A 308 -10.88 -11.68 19.73
N PHE A 309 -11.55 -11.31 18.63
CA PHE A 309 -12.94 -11.69 18.33
C PHE A 309 -13.17 -13.22 18.26
N ILE A 310 -12.12 -14.02 18.03
CA ILE A 310 -12.17 -15.49 18.03
C ILE A 310 -12.43 -16.05 19.44
N LEU A 311 -12.02 -15.34 20.50
CA LEU A 311 -12.09 -15.82 21.88
C LEU A 311 -13.51 -16.07 22.34
N ASN A 312 -13.71 -17.04 23.23
CA ASN A 312 -15.03 -17.48 23.69
C ASN A 312 -15.87 -16.38 24.36
N ASN A 313 -15.24 -15.31 24.85
CA ASN A 313 -15.92 -14.09 25.30
C ASN A 313 -16.87 -13.49 24.24
N TYR A 314 -16.62 -13.74 22.95
CA TYR A 314 -17.40 -13.22 21.83
C TYR A 314 -18.32 -14.25 21.17
N LYS A 315 -18.48 -15.45 21.75
CA LYS A 315 -19.25 -16.56 21.13
C LYS A 315 -20.70 -16.21 20.80
N LYS A 316 -21.30 -15.23 21.51
CA LYS A 316 -22.68 -14.79 21.27
C LYS A 316 -22.86 -14.04 19.95
N TYR A 317 -21.78 -13.50 19.37
CA TYR A 317 -21.80 -12.70 18.14
C TYR A 317 -21.60 -13.52 16.86
N GLY A 318 -21.48 -14.85 16.98
CA GLY A 318 -21.42 -15.75 15.84
C GLY A 318 -20.65 -17.03 16.12
N ASN A 319 -20.79 -18.00 15.22
CA ASN A 319 -20.04 -19.25 15.32
C ASN A 319 -18.53 -19.01 15.10
N ILE A 320 -17.70 -20.00 15.48
CA ILE A 320 -16.24 -19.86 15.43
C ILE A 320 -15.72 -19.59 14.01
N PHE A 321 -16.37 -20.11 12.98
CA PHE A 321 -16.00 -19.87 11.57
C PHE A 321 -16.21 -18.40 11.21
N PHE A 322 -17.40 -17.85 11.49
CA PHE A 322 -17.71 -16.44 11.25
C PHE A 322 -16.74 -15.51 11.98
N ARG A 323 -16.48 -15.76 13.26
CA ARG A 323 -15.57 -14.94 14.07
C ARG A 323 -14.14 -15.00 13.55
N PHE A 324 -13.67 -16.18 13.16
CA PHE A 324 -12.38 -16.36 12.51
C PHE A 324 -12.28 -15.60 11.17
N THR A 325 -13.30 -15.70 10.32
CA THR A 325 -13.35 -15.00 9.04
C THR A 325 -13.36 -13.47 9.21
N VAL A 326 -14.15 -12.94 10.14
CA VAL A 326 -14.14 -11.50 10.46
C VAL A 326 -12.76 -11.06 10.94
N SER A 327 -12.10 -11.84 11.81
CA SER A 327 -10.72 -11.53 12.23
C SER A 327 -9.75 -11.49 11.06
N LEU A 328 -9.83 -12.43 10.11
CA LEU A 328 -9.00 -12.43 8.90
C LEU A 328 -9.22 -11.18 8.04
N ILE A 329 -10.49 -10.79 7.86
CA ILE A 329 -10.87 -9.60 7.10
C ILE A 329 -10.29 -8.35 7.75
N LEU A 330 -10.45 -8.21 9.07
CA LEU A 330 -9.92 -7.07 9.82
C LEU A 330 -8.38 -7.02 9.79
N GLY A 331 -7.68 -8.14 9.86
CA GLY A 331 -6.22 -8.14 10.03
C GLY A 331 -5.36 -8.38 8.80
N SER A 332 -5.87 -9.01 7.72
CA SER A 332 -5.04 -9.45 6.60
C SER A 332 -5.53 -9.05 5.21
N PHE A 333 -6.83 -8.82 5.04
CA PHE A 333 -7.39 -8.39 3.75
C PHE A 333 -7.43 -6.85 3.65
N SER A 334 -7.37 -6.31 2.43
CA SER A 334 -7.47 -4.86 2.22
C SER A 334 -8.89 -4.38 2.48
N ILE A 335 -9.17 -3.89 3.69
CA ILE A 335 -10.39 -3.12 3.98
C ILE A 335 -10.31 -1.70 3.38
N PHE A 336 -9.09 -1.24 3.09
CA PHE A 336 -8.75 -0.01 2.38
C PHE A 336 -7.48 -0.28 1.56
N PRO A 337 -7.02 0.66 0.69
CA PRO A 337 -5.69 0.57 0.12
C PRO A 337 -4.67 0.14 1.19
N PHE A 338 -3.91 -0.90 0.88
CA PHE A 338 -3.17 -1.64 1.90
C PHE A 338 -2.17 -0.76 2.65
N PHE A 339 -1.56 0.17 1.92
CA PHE A 339 -0.61 1.14 2.43
C PHE A 339 -1.20 2.16 3.40
N GLU A 340 -2.47 2.55 3.23
CA GLU A 340 -3.17 3.52 4.09
C GLU A 340 -3.58 2.94 5.45
N THR A 341 -3.36 1.63 5.68
CA THR A 341 -3.83 0.93 6.89
C THR A 341 -2.75 0.12 7.58
N HIS A 342 -1.74 -0.36 6.85
CA HIS A 342 -0.77 -1.33 7.36
C HIS A 342 0.64 -0.76 7.56
N VAL A 343 0.84 0.55 7.38
CA VAL A 343 2.08 1.26 7.73
C VAL A 343 2.06 1.74 9.18
N PHE A 344 3.23 1.84 9.83
CA PHE A 344 3.36 2.16 11.26
C PHE A 344 2.53 3.35 11.73
N VAL A 345 2.49 4.40 10.92
CA VAL A 345 1.77 5.64 11.27
C VAL A 345 0.26 5.44 11.29
N ASP A 346 -0.28 4.48 10.55
CA ASP A 346 -1.71 4.24 10.39
C ASP A 346 -2.22 2.98 11.11
N LEU A 347 -1.34 2.04 11.49
CA LEU A 347 -1.70 0.93 12.36
C LEU A 347 -2.47 1.33 13.64
N PRO A 348 -2.20 2.47 14.31
CA PRO A 348 -2.94 2.87 15.50
C PRO A 348 -4.43 3.16 15.26
N TYR A 349 -4.88 3.35 14.01
CA TYR A 349 -6.31 3.44 13.70
C TYR A 349 -7.08 2.18 14.15
N PHE A 350 -6.45 1.00 14.10
CA PHE A 350 -7.03 -0.26 14.57
C PHE A 350 -7.27 -0.32 16.09
N ASN A 351 -6.76 0.64 16.87
CA ASN A 351 -7.13 0.76 18.27
C ASN A 351 -8.65 0.98 18.46
N LEU A 352 -9.35 1.49 17.44
CA LEU A 352 -10.81 1.54 17.42
C LEU A 352 -11.44 0.15 17.55
N VAL A 353 -10.88 -0.86 16.87
CA VAL A 353 -11.33 -2.26 16.98
C VAL A 353 -11.17 -2.74 18.42
N ALA A 354 -10.05 -2.43 19.08
CA ALA A 354 -9.84 -2.78 20.48
C ALA A 354 -10.88 -2.13 21.40
N ILE A 355 -11.15 -0.82 21.24
CA ILE A 355 -12.17 -0.11 22.01
C ILE A 355 -13.56 -0.74 21.81
N ILE A 356 -13.94 -1.08 20.58
CA ILE A 356 -15.21 -1.76 20.30
C ILE A 356 -15.22 -3.15 20.97
N LEU A 357 -14.19 -3.97 20.80
CA LEU A 357 -14.11 -5.30 21.39
C LEU A 357 -14.12 -5.29 22.92
N ILE A 358 -13.46 -4.31 23.56
CA ILE A 358 -13.53 -4.10 25.02
C ILE A 358 -14.96 -3.74 25.42
N SER A 359 -15.61 -2.83 24.68
CA SER A 359 -16.99 -2.44 24.95
C SER A 359 -17.96 -3.62 24.89
N LEU A 360 -17.70 -4.65 24.09
CA LEU A 360 -18.56 -5.84 23.95
C LEU A 360 -18.38 -6.88 25.07
N LEU A 361 -17.31 -6.79 25.87
CA LEU A 361 -17.05 -7.73 26.96
C LEU A 361 -18.09 -7.63 28.08
N ASP A 362 -18.36 -8.73 28.76
CA ASP A 362 -19.06 -8.70 30.04
C ASP A 362 -18.08 -8.36 31.17
N PHE A 363 -18.07 -7.10 31.59
CA PHE A 363 -17.13 -6.62 32.62
C PHE A 363 -17.37 -7.23 33.99
N GLU A 364 -18.57 -7.70 34.32
CA GLU A 364 -18.83 -8.30 35.63
C GLU A 364 -18.21 -9.70 35.73
N SER A 365 -18.16 -10.44 34.62
CA SER A 365 -17.49 -11.75 34.53
C SER A 365 -15.95 -11.69 34.64
N LEU A 366 -15.34 -10.50 34.55
CA LEU A 366 -13.89 -10.36 34.58
C LEU A 366 -13.33 -10.40 36.01
N SER A 367 -12.20 -11.08 36.20
CA SER A 367 -11.42 -10.94 37.43
C SER A 367 -10.94 -9.49 37.60
N LYS A 368 -10.83 -9.00 38.84
CA LYS A 368 -10.37 -7.63 39.16
C LYS A 368 -9.06 -7.24 38.45
N LYS A 369 -8.06 -8.14 38.43
CA LYS A 369 -6.76 -7.92 37.76
C LYS A 369 -6.92 -7.67 36.25
N LYS A 370 -7.69 -8.52 35.56
CA LYS A 370 -7.96 -8.38 34.12
C LYS A 370 -8.74 -7.10 33.81
N PHE A 371 -9.72 -6.76 34.63
CA PHE A 371 -10.49 -5.53 34.46
C PHE A 371 -9.60 -4.29 34.60
N ILE A 372 -8.76 -4.22 35.64
CA ILE A 372 -7.82 -3.10 35.84
C ILE A 372 -6.85 -2.97 34.66
N LEU A 373 -6.27 -4.08 34.20
CA LEU A 373 -5.35 -4.06 33.06
C LEU A 373 -6.03 -3.52 31.78
N LEU A 374 -7.27 -3.96 31.51
CA LEU A 374 -8.04 -3.43 30.39
C LEU A 374 -8.34 -1.94 30.55
N MET A 375 -8.72 -1.49 31.74
CA MET A 375 -9.00 -0.08 31.99
C MET A 375 -7.76 0.81 31.83
N ILE A 376 -6.56 0.34 32.21
CA ILE A 376 -5.29 1.03 31.94
C ILE A 376 -5.01 1.11 30.43
N SER A 377 -5.35 0.05 29.69
CA SER A 377 -5.14 0.05 28.23
C SER A 377 -6.04 1.05 27.48
N VAL A 378 -7.23 1.37 28.00
CA VAL A 378 -8.20 2.24 27.32
C VAL A 378 -7.64 3.64 27.02
N PRO A 379 -7.10 4.40 28.00
CA PRO A 379 -6.45 5.68 27.70
C PRO A 379 -5.30 5.56 26.72
N ILE A 380 -4.46 4.52 26.84
CA ILE A 380 -3.31 4.30 25.93
C ILE A 380 -3.80 4.11 24.49
N LEU A 381 -4.86 3.33 24.28
CA LEU A 381 -5.48 3.11 22.98
C LEU A 381 -6.10 4.40 22.43
N CYS A 382 -6.75 5.21 23.26
CA CYS A 382 -7.32 6.50 22.87
C CYS A 382 -6.26 7.54 22.50
N PHE A 383 -5.11 7.55 23.20
CA PHE A 383 -3.97 8.41 22.92
C PHE A 383 -3.14 7.89 21.74
N SER A 384 -3.79 7.72 20.59
CA SER A 384 -3.16 7.19 19.39
C SER A 384 -3.47 8.00 18.13
N LYS A 385 -4.67 8.55 18.00
CA LYS A 385 -5.11 9.43 16.90
C LYS A 385 -6.11 10.48 17.39
N SER A 386 -6.25 11.58 16.66
CA SER A 386 -7.20 12.66 16.98
C SER A 386 -8.66 12.19 16.98
N TYR A 387 -9.05 11.26 16.10
CA TYR A 387 -10.43 10.75 15.98
C TYR A 387 -11.03 10.18 17.27
N PHE A 388 -10.22 9.77 18.25
CA PHE A 388 -10.73 9.31 19.55
C PHE A 388 -11.41 10.42 20.37
N LEU A 389 -11.30 11.70 19.98
CA LEU A 389 -12.04 12.80 20.61
C LEU A 389 -13.58 12.62 20.52
N LEU A 390 -14.07 11.85 19.54
CA LEU A 390 -15.49 11.55 19.35
C LEU A 390 -16.10 10.80 20.54
N PHE A 391 -15.27 10.10 21.33
CA PHE A 391 -15.75 9.41 22.52
C PHE A 391 -16.18 10.37 23.64
N LEU A 392 -15.78 11.65 23.63
CA LEU A 392 -16.22 12.62 24.63
C LEU A 392 -17.75 12.83 24.59
N PRO A 393 -18.36 13.37 23.51
CA PRO A 393 -19.81 13.57 23.49
C PRO A 393 -20.60 12.25 23.61
N ILE A 394 -20.08 11.15 23.04
CA ILE A 394 -20.75 9.83 23.10
C ILE A 394 -20.78 9.27 24.53
N SER A 395 -19.66 9.33 25.26
CA SER A 395 -19.59 8.79 26.63
C SER A 395 -20.47 9.59 27.59
N VAL A 396 -20.49 10.92 27.44
CA VAL A 396 -21.38 11.82 28.20
C VAL A 396 -22.85 11.50 27.91
N LEU A 397 -23.25 11.41 26.64
CA LEU A 397 -24.64 11.15 26.25
C LEU A 397 -25.14 9.79 26.77
N ILE A 398 -24.34 8.73 26.62
CA ILE A 398 -24.68 7.40 27.16
C ILE A 398 -24.79 7.46 28.69
N SER A 399 -23.88 8.18 29.35
CA SER A 399 -23.89 8.32 30.81
C SER A 399 -25.14 9.05 31.30
N ILE A 400 -25.57 10.14 30.64
CA ILE A 400 -26.76 10.90 31.01
C ILE A 400 -28.03 10.05 30.81
N ILE A 401 -28.21 9.48 29.61
CA ILE A 401 -29.46 8.78 29.24
C ILE A 401 -29.61 7.47 30.03
N PHE A 402 -28.52 6.75 30.28
CA PHE A 402 -28.56 5.40 30.85
C PHE A 402 -27.91 5.30 32.25
N TRP A 403 -27.67 6.42 32.96
CA TRP A 403 -26.93 6.44 34.23
C TRP A 403 -27.39 5.39 35.25
N LYS A 404 -28.71 5.23 35.39
CA LYS A 404 -29.33 4.30 36.35
C LYS A 404 -29.27 2.83 35.91
N LYS A 405 -29.06 2.57 34.60
CA LYS A 405 -29.06 1.22 33.99
C LYS A 405 -27.67 0.64 33.76
N ILE A 406 -26.61 1.46 33.89
CA ILE A 406 -25.22 1.06 33.65
C ILE A 406 -24.59 0.58 34.97
N TYR A 407 -23.90 -0.55 34.94
CA TYR A 407 -23.18 -1.10 36.09
C TYR A 407 -21.91 -0.32 36.42
N ARG A 408 -21.41 -0.43 37.66
CA ARG A 408 -20.24 0.34 38.15
C ARG A 408 -19.01 0.21 37.25
N ARG A 409 -18.67 -1.02 36.81
CA ARG A 409 -17.51 -1.25 35.94
C ARG A 409 -17.65 -0.61 34.55
N GLN A 410 -18.87 -0.53 34.05
CA GLN A 410 -19.16 0.12 32.76
C GLN A 410 -19.14 1.64 32.88
N LYS A 411 -19.56 2.20 34.03
CA LYS A 411 -19.39 3.62 34.33
C LYS A 411 -17.90 4.01 34.34
N ILE A 412 -17.05 3.18 34.96
CA ILE A 412 -15.58 3.40 34.94
C ILE A 412 -15.05 3.41 33.51
N TYR A 413 -15.46 2.45 32.68
CA TYR A 413 -15.04 2.41 31.28
C TYR A 413 -15.47 3.66 30.49
N LEU A 414 -16.73 4.07 30.61
CA LEU A 414 -17.24 5.28 29.94
C LEU A 414 -16.53 6.54 30.45
N PHE A 415 -16.29 6.63 31.77
CA PHE A 415 -15.54 7.73 32.37
C PHE A 415 -14.12 7.82 31.81
N LEU A 416 -13.41 6.69 31.71
CA LEU A 416 -12.05 6.67 31.14
C LEU A 416 -12.02 7.04 29.66
N LEU A 417 -13.01 6.60 28.87
CA LEU A 417 -13.16 7.03 27.47
C LEU A 417 -13.35 8.56 27.38
N GLY A 418 -14.30 9.10 28.14
CA GLY A 418 -14.58 10.53 28.17
C GLY A 418 -13.39 11.36 28.65
N LEU A 419 -12.73 10.92 29.73
CA LEU A 419 -11.56 11.60 30.30
C LEU A 419 -10.37 11.59 29.33
N SER A 420 -10.13 10.46 28.64
CA SER A 420 -9.07 10.39 27.63
C SER A 420 -9.35 11.30 26.45
N ALA A 421 -10.59 11.34 25.96
CA ALA A 421 -11.00 12.24 24.90
C ALA A 421 -10.90 13.72 25.33
N LEU A 422 -11.27 14.05 26.57
CA LEU A 422 -11.10 15.40 27.14
C LEU A 422 -9.62 15.81 27.20
N PHE A 423 -8.75 14.93 27.69
CA PHE A 423 -7.31 15.19 27.73
C PHE A 423 -6.76 15.43 26.32
N GLN A 424 -7.21 14.65 25.32
CA GLN A 424 -6.81 14.84 23.93
C GLN A 424 -7.21 16.23 23.40
N VAL A 425 -8.43 16.67 23.69
CA VAL A 425 -8.93 18.01 23.32
C VAL A 425 -8.09 19.11 23.96
N MET A 426 -7.82 19.00 25.28
CA MET A 426 -6.98 19.96 26.00
C MET A 426 -5.56 19.99 25.40
N TYR A 427 -4.96 18.83 25.16
CA TYR A 427 -3.62 18.73 24.59
C TYR A 427 -3.55 19.38 23.19
N MET A 428 -4.55 19.11 22.35
CA MET A 428 -4.65 19.71 21.02
C MET A 428 -4.83 21.23 21.08
N TYR A 429 -5.61 21.74 22.04
CA TYR A 429 -5.77 23.18 22.25
C TYR A 429 -4.42 23.86 22.56
N PHE A 430 -3.60 23.26 23.42
CA PHE A 430 -2.26 23.77 23.73
C PHE A 430 -1.24 23.61 22.59
N ASN A 431 -1.50 22.71 21.63
CA ASN A 431 -0.62 22.44 20.49
C ASN A 431 -1.27 22.84 19.14
N LYS A 432 -2.17 23.82 19.16
CA LYS A 432 -2.95 24.26 17.99
C LYS A 432 -2.10 24.75 16.82
N ASP A 433 -0.87 25.20 17.06
CA ASP A 433 0.03 25.62 15.99
C ASP A 433 0.38 24.46 15.04
N GLY A 434 0.35 23.21 15.53
CA GLY A 434 0.50 22.03 14.69
C GLY A 434 -0.63 21.82 13.67
N TRP A 435 -1.76 22.52 13.82
CA TRP A 435 -2.93 22.43 12.94
C TRP A 435 -2.95 23.47 11.82
N LYS A 436 -2.20 24.58 11.97
CA LYS A 436 -2.12 25.66 10.98
C LYS A 436 -1.60 25.21 9.61
N VAL A 437 -0.96 24.04 9.54
CA VAL A 437 -0.44 23.45 8.30
C VAL A 437 -1.55 22.94 7.37
N TYR A 438 -2.76 22.67 7.88
CA TYR A 438 -3.88 22.10 7.11
C TYR A 438 -4.91 23.14 6.63
N SER A 439 -4.71 24.43 6.88
CA SER A 439 -5.74 25.46 6.66
C SER A 439 -5.84 26.01 5.23
N ASN A 440 -5.01 25.56 4.28
CA ASN A 440 -4.84 26.17 2.96
C ASN A 440 -5.93 25.85 1.91
N SER A 441 -7.15 25.50 2.31
CA SER A 441 -8.27 25.42 1.37
C SER A 441 -9.25 26.57 1.62
N ASP A 442 -9.32 27.50 0.66
CA ASP A 442 -10.26 28.63 0.56
C ASP A 442 -11.70 28.21 0.19
N VAL A 443 -12.04 26.93 0.36
CA VAL A 443 -13.35 26.41 -0.03
C VAL A 443 -14.38 26.75 1.05
N ASN A 444 -15.24 27.72 0.74
CA ASN A 444 -16.46 27.99 1.50
C ASN A 444 -17.55 26.99 1.09
N LEU A 445 -17.87 26.04 1.98
CA LEU A 445 -18.97 25.09 1.79
C LEU A 445 -20.29 25.71 2.24
N ASN A 446 -21.34 25.59 1.43
CA ASN A 446 -22.69 25.97 1.87
C ASN A 446 -23.33 24.84 2.73
N PHE A 447 -24.52 25.08 3.28
CA PHE A 447 -25.20 24.09 4.12
C PHE A 447 -25.48 22.76 3.37
N ILE A 448 -25.87 22.82 2.10
CA ILE A 448 -26.15 21.64 1.28
C ILE A 448 -24.86 20.83 1.04
N ASP A 449 -23.75 21.52 0.79
CA ASP A 449 -22.44 20.91 0.61
C ASP A 449 -22.00 20.19 1.90
N ILE A 450 -22.24 20.80 3.07
CA ILE A 450 -21.97 20.17 4.37
C ILE A 450 -22.81 18.91 4.55
N VAL A 451 -24.13 18.97 4.28
CA VAL A 451 -25.02 17.82 4.37
C VAL A 451 -24.56 16.70 3.43
N ASN A 452 -24.23 17.03 2.18
CA ASN A 452 -23.71 16.07 1.21
C ASN A 452 -22.39 15.44 1.70
N ASN A 453 -21.46 16.25 2.20
CA ASN A 453 -20.17 15.76 2.73
C ASN A 453 -20.32 14.91 4.02
N ILE A 454 -21.45 14.99 4.72
CA ILE A 454 -21.77 14.07 5.83
C ILE A 454 -22.28 12.74 5.29
N PHE A 455 -23.32 12.78 4.46
CA PHE A 455 -24.05 11.57 4.09
C PHE A 455 -23.36 10.76 2.99
N TYR A 456 -22.82 11.42 1.98
CA TYR A 456 -22.24 10.76 0.82
C TYR A 456 -21.09 9.81 1.20
N PRO A 457 -20.08 10.19 2.03
CA PRO A 457 -19.02 9.27 2.42
C PRO A 457 -19.52 8.03 3.18
N ILE A 458 -20.58 8.17 3.99
CA ILE A 458 -21.19 7.04 4.71
C ILE A 458 -21.80 6.06 3.70
N PHE A 459 -22.59 6.56 2.75
CA PHE A 459 -23.22 5.75 1.72
C PHE A 459 -22.20 5.05 0.84
N GLN A 460 -21.11 5.72 0.48
CA GLN A 460 -20.00 5.12 -0.25
C GLN A 460 -19.30 4.01 0.54
N ASN A 461 -19.10 4.18 1.85
CA ASN A 461 -18.50 3.14 2.70
C ASN A 461 -19.42 1.93 2.89
N VAL A 462 -20.74 2.13 2.99
CA VAL A 462 -21.71 1.01 2.98
C VAL A 462 -21.67 0.30 1.63
N ARG A 463 -21.71 1.04 0.52
CA ARG A 463 -21.60 0.51 -0.84
C ARG A 463 -20.35 -0.35 -1.01
N TYR A 464 -19.21 0.15 -0.56
CA TYR A 464 -17.94 -0.53 -0.70
C TYR A 464 -17.91 -1.93 -0.13
N LEU A 465 -18.60 -2.18 1.00
CA LEU A 465 -18.74 -3.52 1.58
C LEU A 465 -19.35 -4.56 0.62
N PHE A 466 -20.08 -4.10 -0.40
CA PHE A 466 -20.72 -4.94 -1.42
C PHE A 466 -20.04 -4.79 -2.78
N TYR A 467 -19.77 -3.55 -3.21
CA TYR A 467 -19.23 -3.19 -4.53
C TYR A 467 -18.13 -2.13 -4.42
N PRO A 468 -16.84 -2.54 -4.41
CA PRO A 468 -15.74 -1.59 -4.27
C PRO A 468 -15.44 -0.80 -5.54
N ASN A 469 -15.59 -1.40 -6.74
CA ASN A 469 -15.25 -0.73 -8.01
C ASN A 469 -16.46 -0.01 -8.61
N ILE A 470 -16.22 1.14 -9.26
CA ILE A 470 -17.21 1.84 -10.08
C ILE A 470 -16.86 1.66 -11.55
N THR A 471 -17.84 1.20 -12.32
CA THR A 471 -17.92 1.47 -13.75
C THR A 471 -18.75 2.74 -13.95
N SER A 472 -18.34 3.63 -14.85
CA SER A 472 -18.94 4.96 -15.07
C SER A 472 -20.44 4.98 -15.39
N SER A 473 -21.07 3.83 -15.65
CA SER A 473 -22.51 3.70 -15.86
C SER A 473 -23.28 3.58 -14.53
N ASN A 474 -24.37 4.34 -14.38
CA ASN A 474 -25.37 4.24 -13.30
C ASN A 474 -24.92 4.68 -11.88
N ILE A 475 -24.02 5.67 -11.77
CA ILE A 475 -23.54 6.22 -10.48
C ILE A 475 -24.70 6.69 -9.58
N LEU A 476 -25.64 7.47 -10.13
CA LEU A 476 -26.79 7.98 -9.38
C LEU A 476 -27.63 6.85 -8.75
N ASN A 477 -28.00 5.85 -9.56
CA ASN A 477 -28.82 4.72 -9.10
C ASN A 477 -28.14 3.95 -7.97
N MET A 478 -26.81 3.73 -8.07
CA MET A 478 -26.04 3.10 -7.01
C MET A 478 -26.05 3.95 -5.73
N ASN A 479 -25.81 5.24 -5.84
CA ASN A 479 -25.81 6.15 -4.70
C ASN A 479 -27.17 6.18 -3.98
N LEU A 480 -28.28 6.17 -4.74
CA LEU A 480 -29.64 6.11 -4.20
C LEU A 480 -29.96 4.76 -3.52
N ILE A 481 -29.57 3.63 -4.12
CA ILE A 481 -29.81 2.31 -3.52
C ILE A 481 -29.09 2.20 -2.17
N PHE A 482 -27.82 2.60 -2.13
CA PHE A 482 -27.03 2.50 -0.90
C PHE A 482 -27.40 3.55 0.16
N SER A 483 -27.95 4.70 -0.23
CA SER A 483 -28.54 5.64 0.73
C SER A 483 -29.78 5.04 1.40
N ILE A 484 -30.69 4.42 0.62
CA ILE A 484 -31.89 3.74 1.15
C ILE A 484 -31.48 2.61 2.10
N ILE A 485 -30.53 1.74 1.71
CA ILE A 485 -30.03 0.67 2.57
C ILE A 485 -29.46 1.21 3.88
N THR A 486 -28.69 2.30 3.81
CA THR A 486 -28.08 2.93 5.00
C THR A 486 -29.15 3.49 5.93
N ILE A 487 -30.14 4.21 5.39
CA ILE A 487 -31.25 4.79 6.16
C ILE A 487 -32.06 3.69 6.84
N LEU A 488 -32.42 2.62 6.12
CA LEU A 488 -33.12 1.47 6.68
C LEU A 488 -32.31 0.79 7.79
N GLY A 489 -30.99 0.68 7.61
CA GLY A 489 -30.07 0.18 8.63
C GLY A 489 -30.12 1.02 9.91
N ILE A 490 -30.03 2.35 9.79
CA ILE A 490 -30.09 3.28 10.93
C ILE A 490 -31.43 3.17 11.66
N ILE A 491 -32.55 3.23 10.93
CA ILE A 491 -33.91 3.11 11.49
C ILE A 491 -34.04 1.79 12.26
N SER A 492 -33.57 0.69 11.67
CA SER A 492 -33.61 -0.62 12.31
C SER A 492 -32.71 -0.70 13.55
N GLY A 493 -31.54 -0.04 13.55
CA GLY A 493 -30.66 0.08 14.71
C GLY A 493 -31.34 0.79 15.88
N ILE A 494 -32.03 1.90 15.60
CA ILE A 494 -32.82 2.66 16.58
C ILE A 494 -34.01 1.81 17.07
N TYR A 495 -34.69 1.11 16.17
CA TYR A 495 -35.77 0.18 16.53
C TYR A 495 -35.30 -0.90 17.50
N TYR A 496 -34.13 -1.52 17.26
CA TYR A 496 -33.57 -2.52 18.18
C TYR A 496 -33.15 -1.93 19.53
N LEU A 497 -32.74 -0.66 19.58
CA LEU A 497 -32.54 0.05 20.85
C LEU A 497 -33.86 0.18 21.61
N TYR A 498 -34.92 0.62 20.93
CA TYR A 498 -36.25 0.76 21.52
C TYR A 498 -36.82 -0.58 22.01
N ARG A 499 -36.79 -1.62 21.17
CA ARG A 499 -37.36 -2.96 21.43
C ARG A 499 -36.60 -3.72 22.51
N TYR A 500 -35.28 -3.82 22.41
CA TYR A 500 -34.50 -4.71 23.28
C TYR A 500 -33.85 -4.02 24.47
N ARG A 501 -33.53 -2.73 24.35
CA ARG A 501 -32.90 -1.91 25.41
C ARG A 501 -31.68 -2.58 26.07
N ASN A 502 -30.96 -3.41 25.32
CA ASN A 502 -29.78 -4.13 25.79
C ASN A 502 -28.50 -3.35 25.49
N LYS A 503 -27.41 -3.80 26.11
CA LYS A 503 -26.08 -3.25 25.90
C LYS A 503 -25.68 -3.21 24.43
N GLU A 504 -25.96 -4.27 23.68
CA GLU A 504 -25.58 -4.36 22.27
C GLU A 504 -26.27 -3.31 21.41
N SER A 505 -27.57 -3.05 21.60
CA SER A 505 -28.27 -1.99 20.87
C SER A 505 -27.77 -0.59 21.24
N ILE A 506 -27.36 -0.34 22.49
CA ILE A 506 -26.72 0.93 22.87
C ILE A 506 -25.40 1.12 22.12
N ILE A 507 -24.58 0.06 22.05
CA ILE A 507 -23.32 0.07 21.30
C ILE A 507 -23.60 0.27 19.80
N SER A 508 -24.62 -0.36 19.22
CA SER A 508 -25.02 -0.12 17.83
C SER A 508 -25.30 1.35 17.54
N VAL A 509 -26.04 2.05 18.40
CA VAL A 509 -26.29 3.48 18.24
C VAL A 509 -25.01 4.30 18.45
N ALA A 510 -24.13 3.90 19.37
CA ALA A 510 -22.82 4.53 19.52
C ALA A 510 -21.97 4.40 18.25
N LEU A 511 -21.98 3.26 17.56
CA LEU A 511 -21.27 3.07 16.29
C LEU A 511 -21.83 3.97 15.17
N ILE A 512 -23.15 4.17 15.13
CA ILE A 512 -23.78 5.16 14.23
C ILE A 512 -23.25 6.57 14.57
N MET A 513 -23.26 6.96 15.84
CA MET A 513 -22.76 8.28 16.27
C MET A 513 -21.28 8.47 15.93
N ILE A 514 -20.43 7.44 16.06
CA ILE A 514 -19.02 7.51 15.64
C ILE A 514 -18.96 7.79 14.13
N THR A 515 -19.72 7.04 13.33
CA THR A 515 -19.73 7.16 11.86
C THR A 515 -20.04 8.60 11.41
N PHE A 516 -21.10 9.20 11.95
CA PHE A 516 -21.49 10.60 11.67
C PHE A 516 -20.51 11.62 12.28
N GLY A 517 -19.98 11.33 13.48
CA GLY A 517 -19.01 12.20 14.13
C GLY A 517 -17.71 12.31 13.34
N VAL A 518 -17.27 11.23 12.71
CA VAL A 518 -16.06 11.20 11.87
C VAL A 518 -16.23 12.06 10.62
N THR A 519 -17.36 11.94 9.92
CA THR A 519 -17.63 12.76 8.74
C THR A 519 -17.70 14.25 9.10
N LEU A 520 -18.32 14.59 10.24
CA LEU A 520 -18.33 15.96 10.73
C LEU A 520 -16.92 16.46 11.08
N LEU A 521 -16.10 15.63 11.75
CA LEU A 521 -14.72 15.96 12.08
C LEU A 521 -13.88 16.19 10.82
N ASN A 522 -14.08 15.38 9.77
CA ASN A 522 -13.39 15.55 8.50
C ASN A 522 -13.73 16.88 7.81
N ILE A 523 -14.99 17.32 7.88
CA ILE A 523 -15.43 18.61 7.34
C ILE A 523 -14.81 19.76 8.15
N VAL A 524 -14.92 19.72 9.48
CA VAL A 524 -14.36 20.76 10.36
C VAL A 524 -12.83 20.85 10.22
N SER A 525 -12.17 19.71 10.02
CA SER A 525 -10.72 19.64 9.81
C SER A 525 -10.30 19.92 8.37
N LYS A 526 -11.25 20.27 7.48
CA LYS A 526 -11.01 20.56 6.06
C LYS A 526 -10.40 19.40 5.26
N ILE A 527 -10.58 18.16 5.73
CA ILE A 527 -10.13 16.93 5.05
C ILE A 527 -11.10 16.54 3.92
N SER A 528 -12.39 16.87 4.05
CA SER A 528 -13.44 16.59 3.05
C SER A 528 -14.15 17.89 2.68
N ASN A 529 -13.66 18.55 1.63
CA ASN A 529 -14.17 19.83 1.15
C ASN A 529 -14.61 19.80 -0.32
N ASP A 530 -14.90 18.61 -0.85
CA ASP A 530 -15.25 18.46 -2.26
C ASP A 530 -16.71 18.87 -2.50
N LYS A 531 -16.97 19.47 -3.67
CA LYS A 531 -18.34 19.68 -4.16
C LYS A 531 -18.85 18.36 -4.72
N ILE A 532 -19.71 17.70 -3.95
CA ILE A 532 -20.21 16.36 -4.28
C ILE A 532 -21.38 16.46 -5.25
N SER A 533 -21.18 15.94 -6.46
CA SER A 533 -22.27 15.64 -7.41
C SER A 533 -22.68 14.18 -7.30
N TRP A 534 -23.96 13.92 -7.01
CA TRP A 534 -24.50 12.57 -6.88
C TRP A 534 -24.53 11.78 -8.20
N GLU A 535 -24.49 12.48 -9.33
CA GLU A 535 -24.55 11.89 -10.67
C GLU A 535 -23.18 11.54 -11.23
N SER A 536 -22.16 12.31 -10.88
CA SER A 536 -20.84 12.22 -11.51
C SER A 536 -19.70 11.89 -10.56
N THR A 537 -19.84 12.10 -9.24
CA THR A 537 -18.78 11.78 -8.28
C THR A 537 -18.72 10.27 -8.13
N PRO A 538 -17.61 9.61 -8.53
CA PRO A 538 -17.47 8.19 -8.34
C PRO A 538 -16.69 7.92 -7.04
N GLY A 539 -17.24 7.08 -6.17
CA GLY A 539 -16.41 6.24 -5.31
C GLY A 539 -16.29 6.74 -3.89
N ILE A 540 -15.67 5.90 -3.04
CA ILE A 540 -15.18 6.37 -1.75
C ILE A 540 -13.97 7.27 -2.01
N ILE A 541 -13.84 8.33 -1.22
CA ILE A 541 -12.55 8.98 -1.00
C ILE A 541 -11.65 7.97 -0.25
N GLU A 542 -10.86 7.18 -0.99
CA GLU A 542 -10.02 6.08 -0.49
C GLU A 542 -8.83 6.60 0.35
N ASN A 543 -9.12 7.28 1.45
CA ASN A 543 -8.13 7.76 2.41
C ASN A 543 -8.20 6.97 3.72
N ARG A 544 -7.10 6.93 4.45
CA ARG A 544 -7.03 6.39 5.82
C ARG A 544 -8.11 6.92 6.78
N HIS A 545 -8.62 8.13 6.54
CA HIS A 545 -9.62 8.77 7.39
C HIS A 545 -10.99 8.06 7.32
N SER A 546 -11.29 7.37 6.21
CA SER A 546 -12.48 6.53 6.07
C SER A 546 -12.46 5.26 6.94
N PHE A 547 -11.31 4.90 7.52
CA PHE A 547 -11.19 3.75 8.43
C PHE A 547 -12.14 3.86 9.64
N PHE A 548 -12.24 5.05 10.22
CA PHE A 548 -13.15 5.33 11.34
C PHE A 548 -14.63 5.35 10.95
N ILE A 549 -14.96 5.27 9.66
CA ILE A 549 -16.34 5.12 9.15
C ILE A 549 -16.62 3.62 8.93
N LEU A 550 -15.73 2.91 8.23
CA LEU A 550 -15.97 1.54 7.81
C LEU A 550 -15.95 0.52 8.96
N ILE A 551 -15.04 0.67 9.93
CA ILE A 551 -14.97 -0.25 11.07
C ILE A 551 -16.25 -0.20 11.92
N PRO A 552 -16.79 0.98 12.30
CA PRO A 552 -18.09 1.05 12.94
C PRO A 552 -19.22 0.45 12.12
N ILE A 553 -19.25 0.62 10.80
CA ILE A 553 -20.26 0.00 9.92
C ILE A 553 -20.17 -1.55 9.98
N ILE A 554 -18.97 -2.12 9.93
CA ILE A 554 -18.77 -3.58 10.02
C ILE A 554 -19.27 -4.10 11.38
N PHE A 555 -18.87 -3.47 12.48
CA PHE A 555 -19.32 -3.88 13.81
C PHE A 555 -20.82 -3.62 14.04
N PHE A 556 -21.37 -2.56 13.44
CA PHE A 556 -22.80 -2.32 13.42
C PHE A 556 -23.53 -3.47 12.73
N GLY A 557 -23.04 -3.94 11.57
CA GLY A 557 -23.57 -5.11 10.89
C GLY A 557 -23.53 -6.38 11.74
N ILE A 558 -22.43 -6.63 12.47
CA ILE A 558 -22.32 -7.77 13.39
C ILE A 558 -23.40 -7.70 14.50
N LEU A 559 -23.56 -6.52 15.12
CA LEU A 559 -24.55 -6.32 16.19
C LEU A 559 -25.98 -6.33 15.67
N PHE A 560 -26.19 -5.84 14.44
CA PHE A 560 -27.47 -5.92 13.74
C PHE A 560 -27.89 -7.37 13.55
N ILE A 561 -27.01 -8.22 13.04
CA ILE A 561 -27.28 -9.67 12.87
C ILE A 561 -27.55 -10.33 14.23
N TYR A 562 -26.79 -9.98 15.26
CA TYR A 562 -27.01 -10.48 16.62
C TYR A 562 -28.41 -10.15 17.14
N ASN A 563 -28.84 -8.88 17.01
CA ASN A 563 -30.16 -8.43 17.47
C ASN A 563 -31.29 -9.01 16.61
N TYR A 564 -31.09 -9.14 15.30
CA TYR A 564 -32.03 -9.80 14.38
C TYR A 564 -32.25 -11.28 14.76
N LEU A 565 -31.17 -12.00 15.10
CA LEU A 565 -31.22 -13.42 15.48
C LEU A 565 -31.41 -13.64 16.99
N LYS A 566 -31.81 -12.62 17.75
CA LYS A 566 -31.92 -12.71 19.22
C LYS A 566 -33.04 -13.65 19.66
N GLU A 567 -34.16 -13.65 18.94
CA GLU A 567 -35.34 -14.48 19.23
C GLU A 567 -35.29 -15.87 18.57
N GLU A 568 -34.32 -16.11 17.68
CA GLU A 568 -34.15 -17.40 17.00
C GLU A 568 -33.60 -18.46 17.97
N LYS A 569 -34.47 -19.37 18.41
CA LYS A 569 -34.13 -20.47 19.31
C LYS A 569 -33.36 -21.61 18.62
N ASN A 570 -33.44 -21.73 17.29
CA ASN A 570 -32.75 -22.79 16.56
C ASN A 570 -31.27 -22.44 16.31
N GLU A 571 -30.40 -22.92 17.20
CA GLU A 571 -28.95 -22.72 17.12
C GLU A 571 -28.33 -23.20 15.79
N ARG A 572 -28.89 -24.25 15.16
CA ARG A 572 -28.39 -24.71 13.85
C ARG A 572 -28.69 -23.70 12.75
N LYS A 573 -29.88 -23.08 12.77
CA LYS A 573 -30.26 -22.05 11.80
C LYS A 573 -29.44 -20.79 12.00
N LYS A 574 -29.30 -20.34 13.26
CA LYS A 574 -28.43 -19.22 13.64
C LYS A 574 -26.99 -19.41 13.16
N SER A 575 -26.42 -20.58 13.42
CA SER A 575 -25.07 -20.92 12.97
C SER A 575 -24.94 -20.94 11.44
N ARG A 576 -25.93 -21.45 10.69
CA ARG A 576 -25.90 -21.41 9.22
C ARG A 576 -25.89 -20.00 8.67
N ILE A 577 -26.68 -19.09 9.24
CA ILE A 577 -26.73 -17.67 8.83
C ILE A 577 -25.36 -17.02 9.05
N TYR A 578 -24.75 -17.19 10.22
CA TYR A 578 -23.39 -16.68 10.47
C TYR A 578 -22.35 -17.25 9.49
N THR A 579 -22.41 -18.55 9.19
CA THR A 579 -21.51 -19.15 8.20
C THR A 579 -21.70 -18.56 6.81
N LEU A 580 -22.95 -18.36 6.37
CA LEU A 580 -23.26 -17.78 5.07
C LEU A 580 -22.74 -16.34 4.96
N ILE A 581 -23.00 -15.52 5.97
CA ILE A 581 -22.52 -14.13 6.01
C ILE A 581 -20.99 -14.10 6.02
N GLY A 582 -20.36 -14.97 6.81
CA GLY A 582 -18.90 -15.13 6.82
C GLY A 582 -18.35 -15.47 5.43
N LEU A 583 -18.98 -16.38 4.69
CA LEU A 583 -18.58 -16.73 3.33
C LEU A 583 -18.76 -15.56 2.35
N LEU A 584 -19.88 -14.84 2.41
CA LEU A 584 -20.13 -13.67 1.56
C LEU A 584 -19.07 -12.58 1.78
N LEU A 585 -18.77 -12.27 3.04
CA LEU A 585 -17.72 -11.33 3.39
C LEU A 585 -16.36 -11.83 2.89
N PHE A 586 -16.02 -13.10 3.14
CA PHE A 586 -14.76 -13.67 2.69
C PHE A 586 -14.59 -13.58 1.17
N ILE A 587 -15.61 -13.97 0.40
CA ILE A 587 -15.60 -13.88 -1.07
C ILE A 587 -15.39 -12.43 -1.50
N ARG A 588 -16.14 -11.49 -0.92
CA ARG A 588 -16.04 -10.07 -1.26
C ARG A 588 -14.62 -9.53 -1.08
N PHE A 589 -14.02 -9.76 0.10
CA PHE A 589 -12.69 -9.22 0.41
C PHE A 589 -11.55 -10.00 -0.24
N LEU A 590 -11.79 -11.26 -0.65
CA LEU A 590 -10.81 -12.05 -1.39
C LEU A 590 -10.77 -11.69 -2.88
N VAL A 591 -11.95 -11.54 -3.51
CA VAL A 591 -12.07 -11.32 -4.97
C VAL A 591 -11.72 -9.87 -5.34
N PHE A 592 -12.17 -8.91 -4.55
CA PHE A 592 -11.96 -7.48 -4.81
C PHE A 592 -10.90 -6.87 -3.89
N ASP A 593 -9.83 -7.62 -3.65
CA ASP A 593 -8.73 -7.14 -2.83
C ASP A 593 -8.05 -5.93 -3.51
N ASN A 594 -7.98 -4.79 -2.82
CA ASN A 594 -7.30 -3.59 -3.34
C ASN A 594 -5.78 -3.73 -3.13
N THR A 595 -5.06 -3.99 -4.22
CA THR A 595 -3.64 -4.39 -4.23
C THR A 595 -2.66 -3.26 -4.51
N MET A 596 -2.96 -2.00 -4.16
CA MET A 596 -1.95 -0.93 -4.18
C MET A 596 -0.83 -1.30 -3.18
N LEU A 597 0.20 -1.99 -3.68
CA LEU A 597 1.27 -2.59 -2.88
C LEU A 597 2.60 -1.91 -3.22
N PRO A 598 3.38 -1.49 -2.21
CA PRO A 598 4.67 -0.86 -2.46
C PRO A 598 5.64 -1.86 -3.07
N ASN A 599 6.15 -1.51 -4.26
CA ASN A 599 7.19 -2.26 -4.95
C ASN A 599 8.57 -1.82 -4.43
N VAL A 600 9.33 -2.74 -3.82
CA VAL A 600 10.70 -2.48 -3.35
C VAL A 600 11.53 -1.81 -4.44
N ARG A 601 11.40 -2.25 -5.69
CA ARG A 601 12.22 -1.75 -6.80
C ARG A 601 11.93 -0.30 -7.15
N GLU A 602 10.73 0.16 -6.86
CA GLU A 602 10.28 1.53 -7.11
C GLU A 602 10.30 2.39 -5.87
N SER A 603 10.59 1.82 -4.70
CA SER A 603 10.66 2.59 -3.46
C SER A 603 11.77 3.65 -3.52
N TYR A 604 11.45 4.84 -3.01
CA TYR A 604 12.31 6.02 -2.91
C TYR A 604 13.51 5.82 -1.97
N SER A 605 13.35 5.00 -0.92
CA SER A 605 14.41 4.70 0.06
C SER A 605 14.90 3.27 -0.04
N ASP A 606 16.21 3.04 0.13
CA ASP A 606 16.79 1.70 0.37
C ASP A 606 17.36 1.65 1.80
N TRP A 607 16.50 1.34 2.77
CA TRP A 607 16.86 1.39 4.19
C TRP A 607 17.92 0.37 4.56
N LYS A 608 18.04 -0.73 3.79
CA LYS A 608 19.11 -1.72 4.00
C LYS A 608 20.49 -1.08 3.89
N ILE A 609 20.64 -0.08 3.02
CA ILE A 609 21.89 0.63 2.77
C ILE A 609 21.93 1.96 3.53
N TYR A 610 20.92 2.81 3.35
CA TYR A 610 20.95 4.20 3.81
C TYR A 610 20.79 4.34 5.33
N SER A 611 20.25 3.35 6.03
CA SER A 611 20.15 3.36 7.50
C SER A 611 21.51 3.50 8.20
N LYS A 612 22.61 3.13 7.54
CA LYS A 612 23.97 3.30 8.07
C LYS A 612 24.35 4.77 8.22
N PHE A 613 23.86 5.62 7.31
CA PHE A 613 24.15 7.05 7.32
C PHE A 613 23.55 7.76 8.55
N TYR A 614 22.52 7.19 9.17
CA TYR A 614 21.89 7.77 10.36
C TYR A 614 22.87 7.94 11.54
N ASN A 615 23.92 7.13 11.60
CA ASN A 615 24.97 7.24 12.62
C ASN A 615 26.08 8.24 12.25
N GLU A 616 26.05 8.80 11.04
CA GLU A 616 27.01 9.81 10.61
C GLU A 616 26.71 11.17 11.24
N ASN A 617 27.72 12.04 11.28
CA ASN A 617 27.55 13.43 11.72
C ASN A 617 26.73 14.25 10.71
N GLU A 618 26.71 13.82 9.46
CA GLU A 618 26.09 14.48 8.33
C GLU A 618 25.37 13.41 7.51
N TYR A 619 24.06 13.55 7.30
CA TYR A 619 23.30 12.64 6.46
C TYR A 619 22.11 13.28 5.79
N LEU A 620 21.73 12.74 4.64
CA LEU A 620 20.42 12.91 4.01
C LEU A 620 19.94 11.53 3.59
N ILE A 621 18.75 11.13 4.04
CA ILE A 621 18.16 9.84 3.67
C ILE A 621 16.75 10.07 3.12
N PRO A 622 16.43 9.63 1.89
CA PRO A 622 15.07 9.67 1.36
C PRO A 622 14.17 8.73 2.13
N VAL A 623 12.89 9.08 2.24
CA VAL A 623 11.86 8.36 3.00
C VAL A 623 10.59 8.34 2.15
N GLU A 624 9.77 7.31 2.28
CA GLU A 624 8.47 7.26 1.62
C GLU A 624 7.43 8.10 2.37
N PRO A 625 6.38 8.67 1.73
CA PRO A 625 6.17 8.77 0.29
C PRO A 625 7.18 9.74 -0.35
N SER A 626 7.25 9.80 -1.68
CA SER A 626 8.14 10.68 -2.45
C SER A 626 8.26 12.09 -1.85
N LEU A 627 9.47 12.67 -1.92
CA LEU A 627 9.86 13.99 -1.37
C LEU A 627 10.07 14.05 0.14
N TRP A 628 9.76 13.00 0.91
CA TRP A 628 10.11 12.95 2.32
C TRP A 628 11.59 12.61 2.49
N SER A 629 12.19 13.19 3.52
CA SER A 629 13.56 12.84 3.90
C SER A 629 13.78 13.05 5.40
N THR A 630 14.82 12.39 5.92
CA THR A 630 15.41 12.73 7.21
C THR A 630 16.84 13.20 6.97
N SER A 631 17.25 14.26 7.64
CA SER A 631 18.56 14.86 7.45
C SER A 631 19.17 15.36 8.76
N LYS A 632 20.49 15.47 8.78
CA LYS A 632 21.27 16.04 9.88
C LYS A 632 22.47 16.77 9.30
N ASN A 633 22.67 18.02 9.73
CA ASN A 633 23.81 18.88 9.38
C ASN A 633 24.07 19.02 7.86
N VAL A 634 23.00 19.05 7.06
CA VAL A 634 23.05 19.29 5.62
C VAL A 634 21.96 20.26 5.21
N ASP A 635 22.25 21.06 4.19
CA ASP A 635 21.27 21.83 3.45
C ASP A 635 20.62 20.92 2.41
N VAL A 636 19.29 20.78 2.44
CA VAL A 636 18.53 19.84 1.60
C VAL A 636 17.92 20.56 0.41
N HIS A 637 18.13 20.00 -0.78
CA HIS A 637 17.65 20.55 -2.03
C HIS A 637 16.88 19.50 -2.83
N TYR A 638 15.77 19.93 -3.42
CA TYR A 638 14.98 19.14 -4.34
C TYR A 638 14.79 19.89 -5.66
N THR A 639 15.03 19.19 -6.76
CA THR A 639 14.73 19.68 -8.10
C THR A 639 13.87 18.64 -8.81
N GLY A 640 12.71 19.03 -9.31
CA GLY A 640 11.94 18.18 -10.21
C GLY A 640 10.50 18.58 -10.43
N TYR A 641 9.66 17.64 -10.83
CA TYR A 641 8.27 17.95 -11.16
C TYR A 641 7.49 18.34 -9.92
N ARG A 642 6.53 19.26 -10.08
CA ARG A 642 5.55 19.57 -9.05
C ARG A 642 4.56 18.41 -8.99
N GLU A 643 4.76 17.48 -8.05
CA GLU A 643 3.77 16.44 -7.79
C GLU A 643 2.52 17.07 -7.20
N ILE A 644 1.36 16.80 -7.80
CA ILE A 644 0.06 17.36 -7.38
C ILE A 644 -0.35 16.74 -6.03
N HIS A 645 0.08 15.51 -5.73
CA HIS A 645 -0.21 14.76 -4.50
C HIS A 645 0.98 13.88 -4.07
N PRO A 646 1.22 13.68 -2.76
CA PRO A 646 0.49 14.26 -1.64
C PRO A 646 0.84 15.74 -1.46
N ILE A 647 -0.10 16.51 -0.90
CA ILE A 647 0.05 17.95 -0.59
C ILE A 647 1.48 18.23 -0.15
N ILE A 648 2.20 18.95 -0.99
CA ILE A 648 3.55 19.40 -0.71
C ILE A 648 3.46 20.20 0.60
N ARG A 649 3.85 19.58 1.72
CA ARG A 649 4.13 20.35 2.93
C ARG A 649 5.26 21.29 2.52
N ASP A 650 5.05 22.60 2.64
CA ASP A 650 6.14 23.56 2.61
C ASP A 650 6.99 23.32 3.86
N ASP A 651 7.79 22.25 3.80
CA ASP A 651 8.90 22.07 4.69
C ASP A 651 9.90 23.17 4.34
N THR A 652 9.96 24.19 5.19
CA THR A 652 10.89 25.31 5.08
C THR A 652 12.35 24.87 5.09
N LYS A 653 12.63 23.60 5.41
CA LYS A 653 13.96 23.01 5.42
C LYS A 653 14.44 22.50 4.06
N ILE A 654 13.57 22.39 3.06
CA ILE A 654 13.95 21.90 1.72
C ILE A 654 13.83 23.03 0.70
N LYS A 655 14.94 23.37 0.05
CA LYS A 655 14.96 24.31 -1.09
C LYS A 655 14.45 23.57 -2.33
N LYS A 656 13.30 23.99 -2.87
CA LYS A 656 12.60 23.30 -3.97
C LYS A 656 12.64 24.11 -5.26
N ILE A 657 13.01 23.45 -6.35
CA ILE A 657 12.97 23.99 -7.71
C ILE A 657 12.04 23.10 -8.55
N PHE A 658 10.97 23.69 -9.09
CA PHE A 658 10.02 22.94 -9.90
C PHE A 658 10.28 23.11 -11.39
N ILE A 659 10.30 22.00 -12.11
CA ILE A 659 10.51 21.94 -13.56
C ILE A 659 9.21 21.54 -14.26
N ASN A 660 9.00 22.05 -15.48
CA ASN A 660 7.86 21.66 -16.31
C ASN A 660 8.11 20.28 -16.97
N PRO A 661 7.27 19.26 -16.70
CA PRO A 661 7.42 17.91 -17.26
C PRO A 661 7.26 17.82 -18.79
N TYR A 662 6.63 18.82 -19.41
CA TYR A 662 6.49 18.87 -20.87
C TYR A 662 7.73 19.40 -21.58
N ILE A 663 8.60 20.13 -20.86
CA ILE A 663 9.81 20.75 -21.42
C ILE A 663 11.03 19.84 -21.21
N ILE A 664 11.28 19.46 -19.95
CA ILE A 664 12.44 18.61 -19.60
C ILE A 664 11.92 17.24 -19.15
N LYS A 665 12.10 16.24 -20.01
CA LYS A 665 11.64 14.86 -19.77
C LYS A 665 12.72 13.96 -19.15
N GLN A 666 13.98 14.24 -19.45
CA GLN A 666 15.13 13.51 -18.91
C GLN A 666 16.38 14.39 -18.95
N ILE A 667 17.39 14.02 -18.16
CA ILE A 667 18.65 14.74 -18.05
C ILE A 667 19.84 13.77 -18.01
N HIS A 668 20.97 14.20 -18.57
CA HIS A 668 22.27 13.52 -18.47
C HIS A 668 23.21 14.22 -17.50
N GLU A 669 23.04 15.53 -17.31
CA GLU A 669 23.85 16.35 -16.43
C GLU A 669 23.02 17.24 -15.51
N ILE A 670 23.65 17.69 -14.42
CA ILE A 670 23.10 18.60 -13.43
C ILE A 670 24.10 19.75 -13.27
N ASN A 671 23.68 20.95 -13.65
CA ASN A 671 24.47 22.17 -13.48
C ASN A 671 23.98 22.91 -12.22
N PHE A 672 24.91 23.25 -11.33
CA PHE A 672 24.60 24.01 -10.12
C PHE A 672 24.85 25.51 -10.37
N GLU A 673 23.95 26.37 -9.87
CA GLU A 673 24.06 27.83 -10.01
C GLU A 673 25.36 28.39 -9.41
N SER A 674 25.89 27.73 -8.38
CA SER A 674 27.19 28.01 -7.79
C SER A 674 27.86 26.71 -7.34
N PRO A 675 29.22 26.66 -7.23
CA PRO A 675 29.91 25.45 -6.82
C PRO A 675 29.54 25.02 -5.39
N ILE A 676 29.10 23.78 -5.22
CA ILE A 676 28.61 23.24 -3.94
C ILE A 676 29.50 22.12 -3.38
N TYR A 677 29.51 21.96 -2.05
CA TYR A 677 30.03 20.76 -1.41
C TYR A 677 28.94 19.68 -1.37
N LEU A 678 28.82 18.92 -2.45
CA LEU A 678 27.82 17.85 -2.57
C LEU A 678 28.13 16.73 -1.56
N THR A 679 27.15 16.36 -0.72
CA THR A 679 27.31 15.31 0.30
C THR A 679 26.58 14.03 -0.09
N HIS A 680 25.34 14.16 -0.54
CA HIS A 680 24.46 13.07 -0.96
C HIS A 680 23.78 13.46 -2.25
N LEU A 681 23.56 12.49 -3.13
CA LEU A 681 22.81 12.67 -4.38
C LEU A 681 21.88 11.48 -4.57
N TYR A 682 20.60 11.75 -4.81
CA TYR A 682 19.58 10.77 -5.11
C TYR A 682 18.94 11.10 -6.45
N LEU A 683 18.88 10.11 -7.33
CA LEU A 683 18.39 10.24 -8.70
C LEU A 683 17.28 9.21 -8.98
N THR A 684 16.32 9.59 -9.83
CA THR A 684 15.26 8.69 -10.29
C THR A 684 15.55 8.23 -11.72
N ARG A 685 15.87 6.94 -11.90
CA ARG A 685 16.09 6.35 -13.22
C ARG A 685 14.80 6.33 -14.03
N LEU A 686 14.94 6.26 -15.36
CA LEU A 686 13.84 6.18 -16.31
C LEU A 686 12.90 4.98 -16.04
N ARG A 687 13.42 3.89 -15.45
CA ARG A 687 12.62 2.73 -15.02
C ARG A 687 13.27 1.97 -13.86
N ALA A 688 12.53 1.02 -13.30
CA ALA A 688 13.08 -0.07 -12.48
C ALA A 688 13.71 -1.18 -13.35
N ASP A 689 14.31 -2.20 -12.72
CA ASP A 689 14.82 -3.41 -13.38
C ASP A 689 15.86 -3.16 -14.48
N ASN A 690 16.80 -2.23 -14.20
CA ASN A 690 17.91 -1.93 -15.10
C ASN A 690 19.01 -3.00 -15.06
N PHE A 691 19.73 -3.14 -16.17
CA PHE A 691 20.75 -4.17 -16.34
C PHE A 691 22.14 -3.79 -15.81
N ASN A 692 22.42 -2.49 -15.70
CA ASN A 692 23.68 -1.93 -15.20
C ASN A 692 23.42 -0.89 -14.10
N LYS A 693 24.36 -0.73 -13.17
CA LYS A 693 24.34 0.41 -12.24
C LYS A 693 24.78 1.69 -12.95
N LEU A 694 24.53 2.82 -12.30
CA LEU A 694 25.03 4.12 -12.72
C LEU A 694 26.25 4.57 -11.90
N LYS A 695 27.00 5.48 -12.50
CA LYS A 695 28.13 6.19 -11.94
C LYS A 695 27.98 7.67 -12.25
N VAL A 696 28.38 8.54 -11.34
CA VAL A 696 28.36 9.99 -11.56
C VAL A 696 29.76 10.57 -11.46
N ARG A 697 30.06 11.55 -12.33
CA ARG A 697 31.30 12.33 -12.32
C ARG A 697 30.98 13.77 -11.95
N GLY A 698 31.63 14.28 -10.92
CA GLY A 698 31.52 15.68 -10.51
C GLY A 698 32.71 16.49 -10.99
N TYR A 699 32.43 17.67 -11.53
CA TYR A 699 33.40 18.58 -12.13
C TYR A 699 33.49 19.89 -11.32
N ASP A 700 34.69 20.47 -11.26
CA ASP A 700 34.89 21.83 -10.76
C ASP A 700 34.50 22.90 -11.80
N SER A 701 34.64 24.18 -11.45
CA SER A 701 34.35 25.29 -12.37
C SER A 701 35.29 25.37 -13.58
N ASN A 702 36.42 24.68 -13.55
CA ASN A 702 37.39 24.63 -14.65
C ASN A 702 37.16 23.42 -15.58
N GLY A 703 36.15 22.58 -15.29
CA GLY A 703 35.84 21.38 -16.05
C GLY A 703 36.70 20.16 -15.69
N ASN A 704 37.44 20.17 -14.59
CA ASN A 704 38.22 19.01 -14.13
C ASN A 704 37.35 18.05 -13.32
N VAL A 705 37.51 16.73 -13.53
CA VAL A 705 36.85 15.71 -12.70
C VAL A 705 37.46 15.72 -11.30
N VAL A 706 36.67 16.10 -10.29
CA VAL A 706 37.10 16.15 -8.88
C VAL A 706 36.56 14.97 -8.06
N VAL A 707 35.49 14.32 -8.53
CA VAL A 707 34.91 13.15 -7.87
C VAL A 707 34.25 12.20 -8.86
N GLU A 708 34.32 10.90 -8.56
CA GLU A 708 33.57 9.85 -9.25
C GLU A 708 32.88 9.00 -8.18
N LEU A 709 31.56 8.82 -8.28
CA LEU A 709 30.75 8.10 -7.30
C LEU A 709 29.95 6.98 -7.97
N ASN A 710 29.97 5.79 -7.37
CA ASN A 710 29.21 4.64 -7.86
C ASN A 710 27.85 4.54 -7.15
N GLN A 711 26.84 4.05 -7.87
CA GLN A 711 25.52 3.78 -7.31
C GLN A 711 25.64 2.78 -6.15
N LEU A 712 25.09 3.18 -5.00
CA LEU A 712 25.15 2.39 -3.77
C LEU A 712 24.24 1.16 -3.82
N ASN A 713 22.99 1.36 -4.24
CA ASN A 713 21.96 0.34 -4.20
C ASN A 713 21.95 -0.61 -5.41
N ASP A 714 21.05 -1.60 -5.39
CA ASP A 714 20.94 -2.61 -6.45
C ASP A 714 20.52 -1.98 -7.79
N LYS A 715 21.08 -2.47 -8.90
CA LYS A 715 20.78 -1.98 -10.26
C LYS A 715 19.31 -2.05 -10.66
N ALA A 716 18.55 -2.97 -10.06
CA ALA A 716 17.11 -3.09 -10.32
C ALA A 716 16.28 -1.96 -9.70
N ARG A 717 16.86 -1.15 -8.80
CA ARG A 717 16.15 -0.01 -8.18
C ARG A 717 15.95 1.12 -9.19
N LYS A 718 14.75 1.72 -9.18
CA LYS A 718 14.41 2.94 -9.92
C LYS A 718 15.03 4.17 -9.25
N ASN A 719 14.84 4.32 -7.94
CA ASN A 719 15.44 5.40 -7.16
C ASN A 719 16.80 4.95 -6.62
N ILE A 720 17.84 5.73 -6.91
CA ILE A 720 19.23 5.39 -6.64
C ILE A 720 19.94 6.48 -5.86
N GLY A 721 21.00 6.13 -5.14
CA GLY A 721 21.71 7.04 -4.25
C GLY A 721 23.23 6.93 -4.36
N PHE A 722 23.87 8.04 -4.05
CA PHE A 722 25.31 8.25 -4.02
C PHE A 722 25.68 9.02 -2.75
N ARG A 723 26.82 8.67 -2.14
CA ARG A 723 27.38 9.34 -0.97
C ARG A 723 28.78 9.84 -1.32
N ASN A 724 28.99 11.15 -1.19
CA ASN A 724 30.28 11.78 -1.37
C ASN A 724 30.90 12.10 0.00
N TYR A 725 32.06 11.52 0.27
CA TYR A 725 32.86 11.83 1.45
C TYR A 725 33.98 12.85 1.16
N LYS A 726 34.22 13.19 -0.12
CA LYS A 726 35.22 14.21 -0.51
C LYS A 726 34.61 15.60 -0.37
N ARG A 727 35.19 16.45 0.49
CA ARG A 727 34.82 17.87 0.64
C ARG A 727 35.43 18.73 -0.46
N VAL A 728 34.96 18.53 -1.70
CA VAL A 728 35.37 19.29 -2.88
C VAL A 728 34.19 20.07 -3.44
N LYS A 729 34.45 21.24 -4.02
CA LYS A 729 33.43 22.04 -4.71
C LYS A 729 33.12 21.43 -6.07
N ILE A 730 31.84 21.25 -6.35
CA ILE A 730 31.34 20.66 -7.59
C ILE A 730 30.37 21.66 -8.23
N SER A 731 30.62 21.98 -9.49
CA SER A 731 29.82 22.90 -10.30
C SER A 731 28.89 22.15 -11.25
N LYS A 732 29.28 20.95 -11.68
CA LYS A 732 28.50 20.10 -12.59
C LYS A 732 28.60 18.63 -12.22
N VAL A 733 27.54 17.87 -12.44
CA VAL A 733 27.54 16.40 -12.36
C VAL A 733 27.05 15.80 -13.67
N GLU A 734 27.76 14.82 -14.22
CA GLU A 734 27.33 14.01 -15.38
C GLU A 734 27.08 12.56 -14.98
N ILE A 735 26.18 11.88 -15.70
CA ILE A 735 25.63 10.58 -15.33
C ILE A 735 25.97 9.53 -16.39
N PHE A 736 26.66 8.47 -15.96
CA PHE A 736 27.11 7.39 -16.82
C PHE A 736 26.63 6.02 -16.33
N THR A 737 26.64 5.03 -17.22
CA THR A 737 26.63 3.62 -16.81
C THR A 737 27.99 3.23 -16.21
N GLU A 738 28.06 2.08 -15.51
CA GLU A 738 29.35 1.52 -15.06
C GLU A 738 30.37 1.37 -16.20
N ASP A 739 29.89 1.06 -17.42
CA ASP A 739 30.70 0.94 -18.64
C ASP A 739 31.05 2.30 -19.28
N SER A 740 30.84 3.41 -18.56
CA SER A 740 31.12 4.79 -18.99
C SER A 740 30.37 5.24 -20.23
N GLN A 741 29.20 4.65 -20.51
CA GLN A 741 28.26 5.16 -21.52
C GLN A 741 27.38 6.23 -20.91
N GLU A 742 27.00 7.23 -21.69
CA GLU A 742 26.02 8.24 -21.26
C GLU A 742 24.72 7.57 -20.78
N ALA A 743 24.20 8.03 -19.65
CA ALA A 743 22.95 7.58 -19.10
C ALA A 743 22.06 8.77 -18.76
N TYR A 744 20.76 8.53 -18.80
CA TYR A 744 19.73 9.53 -18.55
C TYR A 744 18.85 9.12 -17.37
N VAL A 745 18.39 10.12 -16.64
CA VAL A 745 17.48 9.98 -15.50
C VAL A 745 16.34 10.99 -15.62
N PHE A 746 15.25 10.77 -14.90
CA PHE A 746 14.24 11.82 -14.74
C PHE A 746 14.86 12.98 -13.96
N PRO A 747 14.45 14.24 -14.23
CA PRO A 747 14.89 15.41 -13.48
C PRO A 747 14.22 15.47 -12.10
N THR A 748 14.18 14.35 -11.36
CA THR A 748 13.72 14.25 -9.98
C THR A 748 14.94 13.95 -9.13
N ILE A 749 15.49 15.01 -8.54
CA ILE A 749 16.78 15.00 -7.86
C ILE A 749 16.57 15.46 -6.42
N LEU A 750 17.11 14.69 -5.47
CA LEU A 750 17.24 15.10 -4.07
C LEU A 750 18.72 15.07 -3.71
N TYR A 751 19.26 16.18 -3.21
CA TYR A 751 20.66 16.26 -2.84
C TYR A 751 20.90 17.06 -1.56
N GLY A 752 22.01 16.74 -0.90
CA GLY A 752 22.46 17.42 0.30
C GLY A 752 23.73 18.21 0.02
N THR A 753 23.86 19.38 0.63
CA THR A 753 25.10 20.16 0.65
C THR A 753 25.62 20.30 2.08
N ALA A 754 26.94 20.33 2.25
CA ALA A 754 27.55 20.52 3.56
C ALA A 754 27.23 21.93 4.06
N LEU A 755 26.82 22.03 5.34
CA LEU A 755 26.71 23.33 6.00
C LEU A 755 28.10 23.97 6.14
N LYS A 756 28.14 25.30 6.00
CA LYS A 756 29.38 26.09 6.14
C LYS A 756 29.99 25.96 7.54
#